data_AF-A0A3P9P591-F1
#
_entry.id   AF-A0A3P9P591-F1
#
_cell.length_a   1.000
_cell.length_b   1.000
_cell.length_c   1.000
_cell.angle_alpha   90.00
_cell.angle_beta   90.00
_cell.angle_gamma   90.00
#
_symmetry.space_group_name_H-M   'P 1'
#
loop_
_entity.id
_entity.type
_entity.pdbx_description
1 polymer ?
#
loop_
_entity_poly.entity_id
_entity_poly.type
_entity_poly.pdbx_seq_one_letter_code
_entity_poly.pdbx_strand_id
1 'polypeptide(L)'
;MDVHGRIREVLAETIKDDEGSVHRPLSEGDFVRALQRRGIIDDVMRDLHFTQVCHHFASRVKLRLTFKDVCFTFLMYSTHLKKANLDPSRRYLYLQVLGGKAFLEHLQDSEPLPGQVCPTFTLYLHFRNQRFRSKPVPCACEPDLKEGFLLEIHRDSFGDGSKMVDATAMLSMCDTVHLVLIKTDTSGETTLVSSYFLDWRIVLGSPSCKTCFAMEMMGVGSESKIPAGVLTVSLELFPPLQETLNTDIIVTQQSLERQRTAEKERLFLVYAKQWWREFLEIRPSHQSKLVKIFAQDENGVNRPVCSYVRVLRAGRLLESPRQAARFVSLLAHERAPVVGGGGKQEQWCTLMAFLCRGKGDCEDHATLLCSLLLGFGLDAYVCVGTKVNSGPHTWVLTRGTDGSITFWESLTAHRYLHRPIDPDAPPLVPQPKPSSPYRTVGCVFNHQTLLANCQPSDAVELCVFDFQNQSRWKAMSEEALKSVCAPGSTSSLPPLPPLCASSLDSAEVSNHLELEMRFLVSEHRKDLDLATVWDDHLSYLLSSALSAYEMERCTGVSCGNEEFQDAVRRAVPDGHTFKGFPIHFLHRNARRAFATCLRSPFCEEIVCCRGDHVRLAVRVRVFVYPENACAVWMMFACKYRSVL
;
A
#
# COMPACT_ATOMS: atom_id res chain seq x y z
N MET A 1 -17.61 58.75 -4.75
CA MET A 1 -19.09 58.78 -4.57
C MET A 1 -19.52 57.64 -3.65
N ASP A 2 -20.59 57.80 -2.86
CA ASP A 2 -21.19 56.68 -2.08
C ASP A 2 -22.02 55.77 -2.99
N VAL A 3 -21.31 54.94 -3.76
CA VAL A 3 -21.88 53.96 -4.69
C VAL A 3 -22.71 52.91 -3.95
N HIS A 4 -22.31 52.56 -2.73
CA HIS A 4 -22.98 51.54 -1.91
C HIS A 4 -24.34 52.01 -1.39
N GLY A 5 -24.50 53.30 -1.05
CA GLY A 5 -25.79 53.90 -0.71
C GLY A 5 -26.78 53.87 -1.88
N ARG A 6 -26.33 54.27 -3.08
CA ARG A 6 -27.16 54.31 -4.29
C ARG A 6 -27.59 52.92 -4.77
N ILE A 7 -26.72 51.92 -4.67
CA ILE A 7 -27.09 50.52 -4.99
C ILE A 7 -28.19 50.02 -4.03
N ARG A 8 -28.13 50.42 -2.76
CA ARG A 8 -29.10 50.01 -1.74
C ARG A 8 -30.49 50.63 -1.95
N GLU A 9 -30.56 51.89 -2.41
CA GLU A 9 -31.82 52.53 -2.83
C GLU A 9 -32.46 51.83 -4.02
N VAL A 10 -31.67 51.47 -5.04
CA VAL A 10 -32.19 50.77 -6.23
C VAL A 10 -32.76 49.40 -5.86
N LEU A 11 -32.12 48.71 -4.91
CA LEU A 11 -32.57 47.42 -4.39
C LEU A 11 -33.88 47.55 -3.59
N ALA A 12 -34.02 48.62 -2.79
CA ALA A 12 -35.24 48.90 -2.04
C ALA A 12 -36.44 49.27 -2.92
N GLU A 13 -36.21 49.96 -4.05
CA GLU A 13 -37.27 50.30 -5.01
C GLU A 13 -37.67 49.12 -5.91
N THR A 14 -36.71 48.28 -6.32
CA THR A 14 -37.05 47.07 -7.10
C THR A 14 -37.87 46.07 -6.29
N ILE A 15 -37.71 46.03 -4.96
CA ILE A 15 -38.54 45.20 -4.07
C ILE A 15 -39.95 45.80 -3.90
N LYS A 16 -40.10 47.13 -3.88
CA LYS A 16 -41.41 47.80 -3.75
C LYS A 16 -42.29 47.67 -5.00
N ASP A 17 -41.70 47.60 -6.18
CA ASP A 17 -42.45 47.39 -7.44
C ASP A 17 -43.04 45.97 -7.57
N ASP A 18 -42.58 45.01 -6.74
CA ASP A 18 -43.04 43.60 -6.75
C ASP A 18 -44.29 43.36 -5.86
N GLU A 19 -44.64 44.30 -4.99
CA GLU A 19 -45.84 44.19 -4.12
C GLU A 19 -47.16 44.54 -4.83
N GLY A 20 -47.11 45.07 -6.07
CA GLY A 20 -48.26 45.61 -6.79
C GLY A 20 -48.82 44.81 -7.97
N SER A 21 -48.15 43.75 -8.45
CA SER A 21 -48.67 42.97 -9.59
C SER A 21 -48.21 41.51 -9.60
N VAL A 22 -49.08 40.64 -10.09
CA VAL A 22 -49.05 39.17 -9.93
C VAL A 22 -47.75 38.51 -10.42
N HIS A 23 -46.99 37.99 -9.44
CA HIS A 23 -45.96 36.93 -9.44
C HIS A 23 -45.01 36.77 -10.66
N ARG A 24 -43.81 37.33 -10.53
CA ARG A 24 -42.57 36.78 -11.12
C ARG A 24 -41.36 37.14 -10.25
N PRO A 25 -40.56 36.18 -9.72
CA PRO A 25 -39.41 36.51 -8.89
C PRO A 25 -38.35 37.29 -9.70
N LEU A 26 -37.92 38.44 -9.17
CA LEU A 26 -36.91 39.32 -9.77
C LEU A 26 -35.59 38.57 -10.00
N SER A 27 -35.12 38.53 -11.24
CA SER A 27 -33.85 37.89 -11.58
C SER A 27 -32.67 38.85 -11.38
N GLU A 28 -31.47 38.31 -11.13
CA GLU A 28 -30.22 39.09 -11.04
C GLU A 28 -30.01 39.97 -12.30
N GLY A 29 -30.47 39.49 -13.46
CA GLY A 29 -30.42 40.26 -14.71
C GLY A 29 -31.35 41.49 -14.74
N ASP A 30 -32.47 41.48 -14.02
CA ASP A 30 -33.37 42.64 -13.93
C ASP A 30 -32.77 43.73 -13.04
N PHE A 31 -32.12 43.32 -11.96
CA PHE A 31 -31.42 44.23 -11.05
C PHE A 31 -30.22 44.91 -11.73
N VAL A 32 -29.40 44.15 -12.48
CA VAL A 32 -28.28 44.71 -13.24
C VAL A 32 -28.77 45.72 -14.29
N ARG A 33 -29.90 45.44 -14.97
CA ARG A 33 -30.52 46.39 -15.90
C ARG A 33 -31.00 47.67 -15.21
N ALA A 34 -31.56 47.57 -14.00
CA ALA A 34 -31.97 48.73 -13.22
C ALA A 34 -30.78 49.62 -12.82
N LEU A 35 -29.65 49.01 -12.44
CA LEU A 35 -28.41 49.70 -12.14
C LEU A 35 -27.79 50.38 -13.37
N GLN A 36 -27.86 49.75 -14.54
CA GLN A 36 -27.41 50.33 -15.81
C GLN A 36 -28.29 51.52 -16.23
N ARG A 37 -29.62 51.40 -16.15
CA ARG A 37 -30.54 52.51 -16.51
C ARG A 37 -30.30 53.77 -15.67
N ARG A 38 -29.88 53.62 -14.41
CA ARG A 38 -29.61 54.73 -13.51
C ARG A 38 -28.18 55.27 -13.62
N GLY A 39 -27.40 54.78 -14.58
CA GLY A 39 -26.03 55.22 -14.84
C GLY A 39 -25.06 54.90 -13.71
N ILE A 40 -25.44 54.10 -12.71
CA ILE A 40 -24.60 53.81 -11.55
C ILE A 40 -23.40 52.96 -11.95
N ILE A 41 -23.59 52.03 -12.89
CA ILE A 41 -22.49 51.24 -13.47
C ILE A 41 -21.54 52.13 -14.27
N ASP A 42 -22.07 53.08 -15.04
CA ASP A 42 -21.24 54.00 -15.84
C ASP A 42 -20.48 55.00 -14.96
N ASP A 43 -21.06 55.41 -13.84
CA ASP A 43 -20.42 56.26 -12.82
C ASP A 43 -19.27 55.51 -12.12
N VAL A 44 -19.47 54.24 -11.76
CA VAL A 44 -18.41 53.38 -11.19
C VAL A 44 -17.29 53.11 -12.19
N MET A 45 -17.64 52.91 -13.46
CA MET A 45 -16.67 52.71 -14.54
C MET A 45 -15.88 53.98 -14.85
N ARG A 46 -16.46 55.17 -14.61
CA ARG A 46 -15.77 56.46 -14.78
C ARG A 46 -14.77 56.77 -13.67
N ASP A 47 -15.10 56.40 -12.43
CA ASP A 47 -14.23 56.61 -11.26
C ASP A 47 -13.05 55.61 -11.21
N LEU A 48 -13.00 54.62 -12.11
CA LEU A 48 -11.88 53.68 -12.27
C LEU A 48 -10.80 54.25 -13.20
N HIS A 49 -9.87 55.03 -12.64
CA HIS A 49 -8.66 55.43 -13.37
C HIS A 49 -7.59 54.32 -13.37
N PHE A 50 -7.27 53.80 -14.55
CA PHE A 50 -6.13 52.90 -14.76
C PHE A 50 -4.95 53.66 -15.36
N THR A 51 -3.86 53.75 -14.62
CA THR A 51 -2.61 54.38 -15.06
C THR A 51 -1.96 53.57 -16.18
N GLN A 52 -1.82 54.16 -17.36
CA GLN A 52 -1.11 53.62 -18.51
C GLN A 52 0.36 54.06 -18.47
N VAL A 53 1.30 53.15 -18.19
CA VAL A 53 2.67 53.22 -18.70
C VAL A 53 3.03 51.86 -19.28
N CYS A 54 3.10 51.83 -20.61
CA CYS A 54 3.62 50.73 -21.41
C CYS A 54 5.14 50.62 -21.24
N HIS A 55 5.66 49.46 -20.83
CA HIS A 55 6.61 48.69 -21.63
C HIS A 55 6.75 47.27 -21.05
N HIS A 56 6.39 46.31 -21.90
CA HIS A 56 6.55 44.85 -21.80
C HIS A 56 6.00 44.11 -20.57
N PHE A 57 4.65 44.12 -20.55
CA PHE A 57 3.71 43.03 -20.27
C PHE A 57 4.12 41.93 -19.29
N ALA A 58 3.62 42.10 -18.06
CA ALA A 58 3.32 41.03 -17.13
C ALA A 58 1.80 40.99 -16.83
N SER A 59 1.19 39.81 -17.04
CA SER A 59 0.32 39.07 -16.09
C SER A 59 -1.09 39.55 -15.63
N ARG A 60 -2.00 38.55 -15.56
CA ARG A 60 -3.22 38.35 -14.71
C ARG A 60 -4.53 39.08 -15.10
N VAL A 61 -5.52 38.42 -15.73
CA VAL A 61 -6.53 37.40 -15.28
C VAL A 61 -7.69 37.97 -14.44
N LYS A 62 -8.90 37.96 -15.03
CA LYS A 62 -10.14 37.55 -14.36
C LYS A 62 -11.06 36.78 -15.31
N LEU A 63 -11.05 35.46 -15.10
CA LEU A 63 -12.22 34.56 -15.04
C LEU A 63 -13.20 34.52 -16.22
N ARG A 64 -12.76 33.84 -17.29
CA ARG A 64 -13.49 32.75 -17.96
C ARG A 64 -12.48 32.06 -18.88
N LEU A 65 -11.55 31.31 -18.29
CA LEU A 65 -10.49 30.66 -19.04
C LEU A 65 -10.94 29.24 -19.38
N THR A 66 -11.41 29.10 -20.61
CA THR A 66 -11.43 27.83 -21.33
C THR A 66 -10.08 27.14 -21.14
N PHE A 67 -10.09 25.94 -20.58
CA PHE A 67 -8.94 25.07 -20.25
C PHE A 67 -8.03 24.67 -21.45
N LYS A 68 -8.12 25.35 -22.59
CA LYS A 68 -7.35 25.07 -23.81
C LYS A 68 -6.00 25.80 -23.89
N ASP A 69 -5.81 26.95 -23.25
CA ASP A 69 -4.63 27.80 -23.52
C ASP A 69 -3.39 27.52 -22.65
N VAL A 70 -3.52 26.80 -21.53
CA VAL A 70 -2.35 26.43 -20.69
C VAL A 70 -1.53 25.28 -21.33
N CYS A 71 -2.14 24.54 -22.27
CA CYS A 71 -1.47 23.44 -22.96
C CYS A 71 -0.44 23.93 -24.00
N PHE A 72 -0.58 25.15 -24.53
CA PHE A 72 0.21 25.62 -25.68
C PHE A 72 1.59 26.17 -25.30
N THR A 73 1.74 26.75 -24.10
CA THR A 73 3.02 27.37 -23.67
C THR A 73 4.00 26.36 -23.06
N PHE A 74 3.55 25.20 -22.60
CA PHE A 74 4.41 24.14 -22.04
C PHE A 74 4.95 23.15 -23.08
N LEU A 75 4.46 23.21 -24.32
CA LEU A 75 4.87 22.33 -25.43
C LEU A 75 6.31 22.57 -25.93
N MET A 76 7.00 23.62 -25.48
CA MET A 76 8.33 24.01 -25.96
C MET A 76 9.52 23.59 -25.09
N TYR A 77 9.29 22.90 -23.96
CA TYR A 77 10.37 22.35 -23.13
C TYR A 77 10.22 20.84 -22.96
N SER A 78 10.27 20.12 -24.09
CA SER A 78 10.49 18.68 -24.07
C SER A 78 11.99 18.43 -23.92
N THR A 79 12.41 17.94 -22.76
CA THR A 79 13.74 17.35 -22.62
C THR A 79 13.79 16.12 -23.53
N HIS A 80 14.61 16.19 -24.58
CA HIS A 80 14.85 15.07 -25.48
C HIS A 80 15.29 13.85 -24.65
N LEU A 81 14.58 12.72 -24.81
CA LEU A 81 15.06 11.41 -24.41
C LEU A 81 16.50 11.27 -24.93
N LYS A 82 17.49 11.31 -24.03
CA LYS A 82 18.87 10.93 -24.36
C LYS A 82 18.83 9.46 -24.78
N LYS A 83 18.83 9.21 -26.09
CA LYS A 83 18.94 7.92 -26.80
C LYS A 83 18.99 6.71 -25.84
N ALA A 84 17.86 6.35 -25.25
CA ALA A 84 17.70 4.99 -24.78
C ALA A 84 17.74 4.12 -26.04
N ASN A 85 18.50 3.03 -26.04
CA ASN A 85 18.45 2.02 -27.11
C ASN A 85 17.09 1.33 -27.05
N LEU A 86 16.05 2.03 -27.50
CA LEU A 86 14.69 1.50 -27.58
C LEU A 86 14.65 0.50 -28.74
N ASP A 87 14.08 -0.67 -28.48
CA ASP A 87 13.83 -1.65 -29.51
C ASP A 87 12.74 -1.11 -30.45
N PRO A 88 13.06 -0.78 -31.72
CA PRO A 88 12.08 -0.21 -32.63
C PRO A 88 10.97 -1.20 -33.03
N SER A 89 11.12 -2.48 -32.69
CA SER A 89 10.09 -3.51 -32.90
C SER A 89 9.02 -3.53 -31.80
N ARG A 90 9.15 -2.70 -30.75
CA ARG A 90 8.24 -2.65 -29.61
C ARG A 90 7.54 -1.31 -29.48
N ARG A 91 6.39 -1.31 -28.78
CA ARG A 91 5.66 -0.09 -28.41
C ARG A 91 5.92 0.24 -26.95
N TYR A 92 6.15 1.52 -26.69
CA TYR A 92 6.34 2.08 -25.38
C TYR A 92 5.40 3.25 -25.15
N LEU A 93 4.87 3.35 -23.95
CA LEU A 93 4.19 4.53 -23.43
C LEU A 93 5.16 5.27 -22.51
N TYR A 94 5.56 6.46 -22.90
CA TYR A 94 6.33 7.37 -22.06
C TYR A 94 5.37 8.22 -21.24
N LEU A 95 5.35 8.01 -19.92
CA LEU A 95 4.59 8.78 -18.96
C LEU A 95 5.52 9.73 -18.23
N GLN A 96 5.30 11.02 -18.40
CA GLN A 96 6.09 12.07 -17.77
C GLN A 96 5.23 12.87 -16.79
N VAL A 97 5.67 12.95 -15.55
CA VAL A 97 5.11 13.88 -14.55
C VAL A 97 5.87 15.19 -14.70
N LEU A 98 5.14 16.28 -14.94
CA LEU A 98 5.71 17.62 -15.18
C LEU A 98 5.78 18.47 -13.91
N GLY A 99 5.02 18.09 -12.87
CA GLY A 99 5.00 18.73 -11.56
C GLY A 99 3.69 18.45 -10.81
N GLY A 100 3.69 18.72 -9.51
CA GLY A 100 2.51 18.67 -8.66
C GLY A 100 2.06 20.06 -8.21
N LYS A 101 0.76 20.22 -7.94
CA LYS A 101 0.14 21.44 -7.42
C LYS A 101 -0.99 21.13 -6.46
N ALA A 102 -1.38 22.13 -5.66
CA ALA A 102 -2.54 22.09 -4.78
C ALA A 102 -2.51 20.98 -3.72
N PHE A 103 -1.33 20.63 -3.21
CA PHE A 103 -1.20 19.76 -2.04
C PHE A 103 -1.40 20.57 -0.75
N LEU A 104 -2.66 20.91 -0.47
CA LEU A 104 -3.02 21.96 0.50
C LEU A 104 -2.62 21.65 1.95
N GLU A 105 -2.47 20.36 2.31
CA GLU A 105 -1.95 19.95 3.63
C GLU A 105 -0.53 20.49 3.90
N HIS A 106 0.20 20.83 2.84
CA HIS A 106 1.59 21.27 2.87
C HIS A 106 1.74 22.78 2.58
N LEU A 107 0.68 23.58 2.79
CA LEU A 107 0.70 25.03 2.60
C LEU A 107 1.63 25.77 3.58
N GLN A 108 1.75 25.26 4.80
CA GLN A 108 2.50 25.89 5.88
C GLN A 108 3.92 25.33 6.05
N ASP A 109 4.26 24.28 5.29
CA ASP A 109 5.57 23.66 5.37
C ASP A 109 6.62 24.62 4.80
N SER A 110 7.67 24.92 5.58
CA SER A 110 8.76 25.76 5.12
C SER A 110 9.58 25.05 4.05
N GLU A 111 10.14 25.81 3.10
CA GLU A 111 11.04 25.24 2.10
C GLU A 111 12.21 24.51 2.80
N PRO A 112 12.54 23.29 2.35
CA PRO A 112 13.58 22.49 2.99
C PRO A 112 14.95 23.14 2.79
N LEU A 113 15.67 23.36 3.90
CA LEU A 113 17.06 23.83 3.86
C LEU A 113 18.00 22.66 3.46
N PRO A 114 19.11 22.94 2.75
CA PRO A 114 20.09 21.91 2.40
C PRO A 114 20.60 21.17 3.65
N GLY A 115 20.48 19.84 3.64
CA GLY A 115 20.92 18.97 4.74
C GLY A 115 19.89 18.76 5.86
N GLN A 116 18.74 19.43 5.81
CA GLN A 116 17.64 19.18 6.74
C GLN A 116 16.81 17.98 6.30
N VAL A 117 16.53 17.06 7.23
CA VAL A 117 15.60 15.95 6.99
C VAL A 117 14.18 16.53 6.90
N CYS A 118 13.53 16.34 5.76
CA CYS A 118 12.17 16.80 5.49
C CYS A 118 11.31 15.62 5.02
N PRO A 119 9.98 15.69 5.19
CA PRO A 119 9.09 14.68 4.63
C PRO A 119 9.16 14.72 3.10
N THR A 120 9.06 13.55 2.45
CA THR A 120 9.17 13.43 0.99
C THR A 120 8.01 12.66 0.37
N PHE A 121 7.56 13.07 -0.80
CA PHE A 121 6.72 12.30 -1.69
C PHE A 121 7.54 11.40 -2.60
N THR A 122 7.07 10.16 -2.79
CA THR A 122 7.58 9.22 -3.79
C THR A 122 6.40 8.66 -4.57
N LEU A 123 6.48 8.74 -5.90
CA LEU A 123 5.47 8.22 -6.81
C LEU A 123 5.89 6.84 -7.31
N TYR A 124 5.02 5.86 -7.14
CA TYR A 124 5.19 4.50 -7.65
C TYR A 124 4.21 4.24 -8.79
N LEU A 125 4.65 3.49 -9.80
CA LEU A 125 3.84 3.13 -10.95
C LEU A 125 3.88 1.63 -11.16
N HIS A 126 2.73 1.04 -11.50
CA HIS A 126 2.62 -0.33 -11.95
C HIS A 126 1.81 -0.41 -13.25
N PHE A 127 2.37 -1.08 -14.25
CA PHE A 127 1.70 -1.35 -15.52
C PHE A 127 2.18 -2.69 -16.08
N ARG A 128 1.27 -3.65 -16.28
CA ARG A 128 1.52 -4.95 -16.94
C ARG A 128 2.86 -5.59 -16.54
N ASN A 129 2.98 -5.94 -15.26
CA ASN A 129 4.17 -6.59 -14.68
C ASN A 129 5.46 -5.73 -14.70
N GLN A 130 5.36 -4.42 -14.92
CA GLN A 130 6.47 -3.47 -14.79
C GLN A 130 6.17 -2.52 -13.63
N ARG A 131 7.17 -2.31 -12.77
CA ARG A 131 7.09 -1.36 -11.65
C ARG A 131 8.19 -0.32 -11.73
N PHE A 132 7.82 0.90 -11.37
CA PHE A 132 8.73 2.04 -11.34
C PHE A 132 8.53 2.82 -10.05
N ARG A 133 9.56 3.57 -9.67
CA ARG A 133 9.53 4.53 -8.56
C ARG A 133 10.23 5.81 -8.97
N SER A 134 9.68 6.96 -8.60
CA SER A 134 10.37 8.25 -8.73
C SER A 134 11.49 8.38 -7.70
N LYS A 135 12.31 9.42 -7.86
CA LYS A 135 13.10 9.91 -6.74
C LYS A 135 12.18 10.50 -5.65
N PRO A 136 12.58 10.43 -4.37
CA PRO A 136 11.90 11.16 -3.32
C PRO A 136 12.03 12.67 -3.55
N VAL A 137 10.92 13.40 -3.45
CA VAL A 137 10.85 14.86 -3.59
C VAL A 137 10.28 15.44 -2.30
N PRO A 138 10.83 16.53 -1.74
CA PRO A 138 10.27 17.16 -0.54
C PRO A 138 8.78 17.47 -0.68
N CYS A 139 8.02 17.23 0.39
CA CYS A 139 6.61 17.60 0.43
C CYS A 139 6.48 19.13 0.40
N ALA A 140 5.58 19.63 -0.45
CA ALA A 140 5.26 21.03 -0.59
C ALA A 140 3.87 21.15 -1.21
N CYS A 141 3.26 22.35 -1.16
CA CYS A 141 2.00 22.62 -1.86
C CYS A 141 2.14 22.47 -3.40
N GLU A 142 3.31 22.81 -3.94
CA GLU A 142 3.68 22.63 -5.35
C GLU A 142 4.98 21.81 -5.46
N PRO A 143 4.93 20.48 -5.27
CA PRO A 143 6.13 19.65 -5.27
C PRO A 143 6.72 19.52 -6.67
N ASP A 144 8.05 19.63 -6.79
CA ASP A 144 8.80 19.49 -8.04
C ASP A 144 8.98 18.03 -8.48
N LEU A 145 7.85 17.31 -8.59
CA LEU A 145 7.78 15.93 -9.06
C LEU A 145 7.94 15.88 -10.59
N LYS A 146 9.18 16.06 -11.07
CA LYS A 146 9.55 15.92 -12.49
C LYS A 146 10.24 14.59 -12.74
N GLU A 147 9.51 13.61 -13.26
CA GLU A 147 10.04 12.26 -13.52
C GLU A 147 9.43 11.68 -14.79
N GLY A 148 10.20 10.85 -15.51
CA GLY A 148 9.76 10.18 -16.73
C GLY A 148 9.85 8.66 -16.59
N PHE A 149 8.79 7.96 -16.98
CA PHE A 149 8.67 6.51 -16.93
C PHE A 149 8.40 5.96 -18.32
N LEU A 150 9.15 4.96 -18.72
CA LEU A 150 8.97 4.31 -20.01
C LEU A 150 8.35 2.93 -19.80
N LEU A 151 7.10 2.77 -20.23
CA LEU A 151 6.28 1.58 -20.00
C LEU A 151 6.19 0.77 -21.31
N GLU A 152 6.60 -0.49 -21.32
CA GLU A 152 6.44 -1.33 -22.51
C GLU A 152 5.00 -1.83 -22.65
N ILE A 153 4.39 -1.61 -23.82
CA ILE A 153 3.06 -2.13 -24.16
C ILE A 153 3.23 -3.46 -24.92
N HIS A 154 2.82 -4.56 -24.27
CA HIS A 154 2.96 -5.90 -24.79
C HIS A 154 1.71 -6.73 -24.46
N ARG A 155 1.43 -7.80 -25.23
CA ARG A 155 0.37 -8.77 -24.90
C ARG A 155 0.93 -9.82 -23.92
N ASP A 156 0.13 -10.26 -22.95
CA ASP A 156 0.54 -11.25 -21.91
C ASP A 156 0.73 -12.68 -22.45
N SER A 157 0.51 -12.90 -23.75
CA SER A 157 0.64 -14.21 -24.38
C SER A 157 2.11 -14.63 -24.48
N PHE A 158 2.51 -15.61 -23.67
CA PHE A 158 3.79 -16.32 -23.80
C PHE A 158 3.97 -16.82 -25.24
N GLY A 159 4.81 -16.13 -26.03
CA GLY A 159 5.15 -16.51 -27.41
C GLY A 159 5.04 -15.40 -28.46
N ASP A 160 4.34 -14.29 -28.19
CA ASP A 160 4.11 -13.22 -29.19
C ASP A 160 4.81 -11.88 -28.84
N GLY A 161 5.72 -11.90 -27.85
CA GLY A 161 6.48 -10.74 -27.37
C GLY A 161 7.47 -10.14 -28.38
N SER A 162 7.47 -10.60 -29.64
CA SER A 162 8.32 -10.10 -30.72
C SER A 162 7.57 -9.21 -31.72
N LYS A 163 6.24 -9.11 -31.67
CA LYS A 163 5.47 -8.29 -32.62
C LYS A 163 4.97 -7.00 -31.97
N MET A 164 5.25 -5.89 -32.65
CA MET A 164 4.76 -4.57 -32.28
C MET A 164 3.22 -4.56 -32.18
N VAL A 165 2.69 -4.06 -31.07
CA VAL A 165 1.25 -3.98 -30.86
C VAL A 165 0.64 -2.90 -31.77
N ASP A 166 -0.44 -3.24 -32.49
CA ASP A 166 -1.17 -2.31 -33.35
C ASP A 166 -2.20 -1.46 -32.57
N ALA A 167 -2.79 -0.46 -33.22
CA ALA A 167 -3.73 0.46 -32.59
C ALA A 167 -4.99 -0.23 -32.07
N THR A 168 -5.52 -1.22 -32.81
CA THR A 168 -6.72 -1.97 -32.43
C THR A 168 -6.48 -2.86 -31.22
N ALA A 169 -5.33 -3.53 -31.17
CA ALA A 169 -4.91 -4.31 -30.01
C ALA A 169 -4.72 -3.43 -28.78
N MET A 170 -4.08 -2.26 -28.92
CA MET A 170 -3.95 -1.29 -27.82
C MET A 170 -5.30 -0.78 -27.32
N LEU A 171 -6.26 -0.52 -28.21
CA LEU A 171 -7.61 -0.10 -27.82
C LEU A 171 -8.32 -1.17 -26.98
N SER A 172 -8.10 -2.45 -27.29
CA SER A 172 -8.68 -3.59 -26.55
C SER A 172 -8.03 -3.88 -25.18
N MET A 173 -6.89 -3.24 -24.87
CA MET A 173 -6.24 -3.39 -23.57
C MET A 173 -6.94 -2.51 -22.53
N CYS A 174 -7.56 -3.14 -21.54
CA CYS A 174 -8.28 -2.44 -20.46
C CYS A 174 -7.44 -2.21 -19.20
N ASP A 175 -6.17 -2.62 -19.20
CA ASP A 175 -5.27 -2.41 -18.06
C ASP A 175 -4.94 -0.92 -17.89
N THR A 176 -5.12 -0.45 -16.66
CA THR A 176 -4.75 0.91 -16.25
C THR A 176 -3.30 0.96 -15.78
N VAL A 177 -2.70 2.14 -15.87
CA VAL A 177 -1.47 2.44 -15.13
C VAL A 177 -1.89 2.76 -13.71
N HIS A 178 -1.42 1.98 -12.73
CA HIS A 178 -1.70 2.22 -11.32
C HIS A 178 -0.61 3.11 -10.73
N LEU A 179 -0.99 4.32 -10.32
CA LEU A 179 -0.12 5.30 -9.67
C LEU A 179 -0.40 5.31 -8.16
N VAL A 180 0.64 5.18 -7.35
CA VAL A 180 0.55 5.23 -5.90
C VAL A 180 1.49 6.30 -5.37
N LEU A 181 0.94 7.30 -4.68
CA LEU A 181 1.71 8.37 -4.06
C LEU A 181 1.90 8.08 -2.57
N ILE A 182 3.16 7.92 -2.15
CA ILE A 182 3.55 7.67 -0.76
C ILE A 182 4.26 8.90 -0.20
N LYS A 183 3.85 9.34 0.99
CA LYS A 183 4.59 10.29 1.81
C LYS A 183 5.46 9.51 2.80
N THR A 184 6.71 9.91 2.94
CA THR A 184 7.63 9.40 3.97
C THR A 184 7.96 10.57 4.88
N ASP A 185 7.72 10.42 6.18
CA ASP A 185 8.03 11.46 7.15
C ASP A 185 9.53 11.47 7.53
N THR A 186 9.92 12.39 8.42
CA THR A 186 11.31 12.52 8.89
C THR A 186 11.76 11.37 9.78
N SER A 187 10.82 10.58 10.32
CA SER A 187 11.10 9.39 11.11
C SER A 187 11.27 8.12 10.26
N GLY A 188 10.91 8.21 8.98
CA GLY A 188 10.90 7.11 8.01
C GLY A 188 9.57 6.36 7.94
N GLU A 189 8.52 6.85 8.61
CA GLU A 189 7.18 6.27 8.53
C GLU A 189 6.51 6.69 7.22
N THR A 190 5.87 5.71 6.59
CA THR A 190 5.24 5.85 5.27
C THR A 190 3.72 6.00 5.41
N THR A 191 3.12 6.89 4.63
CA THR A 191 1.66 7.02 4.53
C THR A 191 1.23 7.03 3.07
N LEU A 192 0.13 6.35 2.80
CA LEU A 192 -0.50 6.36 1.49
C LEU A 192 -1.29 7.66 1.34
N VAL A 193 -0.92 8.48 0.34
CA VAL A 193 -1.60 9.75 0.05
C VAL A 193 -2.69 9.55 -0.98
N SER A 194 -2.40 8.78 -2.04
CA SER A 194 -3.34 8.57 -3.14
C SER A 194 -3.04 7.28 -3.92
N SER A 195 -4.09 6.68 -4.47
CA SER A 195 -4.06 5.49 -5.32
C SER A 195 -4.93 5.74 -6.57
N TYR A 196 -4.30 5.98 -7.72
CA TYR A 196 -4.98 6.43 -8.94
C TYR A 196 -4.83 5.42 -10.09
N PHE A 197 -5.91 5.15 -10.80
CA PHE A 197 -5.92 4.26 -11.97
C PHE A 197 -6.07 5.08 -13.26
N LEU A 198 -4.96 5.28 -13.97
CA LEU A 198 -4.92 6.04 -15.21
C LEU A 198 -5.25 5.15 -16.41
N ASP A 199 -6.30 5.51 -17.16
CA ASP A 199 -6.51 5.00 -18.51
C ASP A 199 -5.63 5.76 -19.50
N TRP A 200 -4.62 5.07 -20.01
CA TRP A 200 -3.61 5.64 -20.90
C TRP A 200 -4.07 5.75 -22.36
N ARG A 201 -5.18 5.11 -22.75
CA ARG A 201 -5.64 5.02 -24.15
C ARG A 201 -6.05 6.36 -24.75
N ILE A 202 -6.22 7.39 -23.93
CA ILE A 202 -6.38 8.79 -24.38
C ILE A 202 -5.26 9.26 -25.32
N VAL A 203 -4.06 8.68 -25.20
CA VAL A 203 -2.93 8.99 -26.07
C VAL A 203 -3.16 8.53 -27.52
N LEU A 204 -3.98 7.50 -27.75
CA LEU A 204 -4.20 6.88 -29.07
C LEU A 204 -4.96 7.78 -30.04
N GLY A 205 -5.74 8.74 -29.52
CA GLY A 205 -6.49 9.71 -30.33
C GLY A 205 -5.89 11.11 -30.35
N SER A 206 -4.73 11.29 -29.69
CA SER A 206 -4.10 12.60 -29.59
C SER A 206 -3.16 12.87 -30.76
N PRO A 207 -3.05 14.12 -31.26
CA PRO A 207 -2.12 14.47 -32.33
C PRO A 207 -0.68 14.07 -31.97
N SER A 208 0.04 13.49 -32.94
CA SER A 208 1.40 12.95 -32.73
C SER A 208 1.49 11.87 -31.62
N CYS A 209 0.37 11.27 -31.20
CA CYS A 209 0.29 10.36 -30.06
C CYS A 209 0.91 10.95 -28.78
N LYS A 210 0.67 12.24 -28.55
CA LYS A 210 1.14 12.97 -27.36
C LYS A 210 -0.01 13.76 -26.74
N THR A 211 -0.18 13.66 -25.42
CA THR A 211 -1.20 14.38 -24.68
C THR A 211 -0.68 14.85 -23.33
N CYS A 212 -1.23 15.96 -22.83
CA CYS A 212 -0.89 16.54 -21.53
C CYS A 212 -2.17 16.96 -20.83
N PHE A 213 -2.34 16.57 -19.57
CA PHE A 213 -3.54 16.84 -18.80
C PHE A 213 -3.23 16.88 -17.30
N ALA A 214 -4.16 17.46 -16.53
CA ALA A 214 -4.11 17.46 -15.07
C ALA A 214 -4.85 16.23 -14.53
N MET A 215 -4.22 15.54 -13.59
CA MET A 215 -4.73 14.37 -12.88
C MET A 215 -4.99 14.75 -11.43
N GLU A 216 -6.26 14.71 -11.02
CA GLU A 216 -6.66 14.94 -9.64
C GLU A 216 -6.40 13.68 -8.81
N MET A 217 -5.52 13.80 -7.83
CA MET A 217 -5.13 12.74 -6.91
C MET A 217 -6.06 12.79 -5.70
N MET A 218 -6.98 11.84 -5.60
CA MET A 218 -7.88 11.73 -4.46
C MET A 218 -7.15 11.18 -3.23
N GLY A 219 -7.56 11.59 -2.04
CA GLY A 219 -7.14 10.98 -0.78
C GLY A 219 -7.55 9.51 -0.69
N VAL A 220 -7.29 8.88 0.45
CA VAL A 220 -7.61 7.46 0.69
C VAL A 220 -8.47 7.26 1.92
N GLY A 221 -9.14 6.11 2.02
CA GLY A 221 -10.00 5.77 3.15
C GLY A 221 -11.16 6.74 3.32
N SER A 222 -11.28 7.34 4.51
CA SER A 222 -12.32 8.35 4.82
C SER A 222 -12.21 9.61 3.96
N GLU A 223 -11.03 9.88 3.40
CA GLU A 223 -10.74 11.06 2.56
C GLU A 223 -10.76 10.72 1.07
N SER A 224 -11.24 9.54 0.68
CA SER A 224 -11.32 9.08 -0.71
C SER A 224 -12.19 9.96 -1.65
N LYS A 225 -12.95 10.90 -1.09
CA LYS A 225 -13.76 11.89 -1.82
C LYS A 225 -13.19 13.30 -1.78
N ILE A 226 -12.04 13.50 -1.13
CA ILE A 226 -11.36 14.77 -0.99
C ILE A 226 -10.09 14.72 -1.84
N PRO A 227 -9.82 15.73 -2.70
CA PRO A 227 -8.57 15.77 -3.45
C PRO A 227 -7.40 16.06 -2.53
N ALA A 228 -6.36 15.24 -2.60
CA ALA A 228 -5.09 15.42 -1.92
C ALA A 228 -4.16 16.38 -2.69
N GLY A 229 -4.27 16.44 -4.02
CA GLY A 229 -3.49 17.32 -4.89
C GLY A 229 -3.69 17.02 -6.36
N VAL A 230 -2.96 17.71 -7.23
CA VAL A 230 -3.06 17.57 -8.70
C VAL A 230 -1.67 17.34 -9.29
N LEU A 231 -1.54 16.32 -10.13
CA LEU A 231 -0.33 16.08 -10.93
C LEU A 231 -0.57 16.49 -12.38
N THR A 232 0.39 17.21 -12.98
CA THR A 232 0.37 17.45 -14.42
C THR A 232 1.13 16.33 -15.11
N VAL A 233 0.47 15.58 -15.99
CA VAL A 233 1.01 14.39 -16.62
C VAL A 233 0.97 14.53 -18.15
N SER A 234 2.06 14.16 -18.80
CA SER A 234 2.18 14.02 -20.25
C SER A 234 2.34 12.54 -20.61
N LEU A 235 1.60 12.09 -21.61
CA LEU A 235 1.73 10.75 -22.20
C LEU A 235 2.19 10.88 -23.65
N GLU A 236 3.15 10.05 -24.04
CA GLU A 236 3.65 9.99 -25.42
C GLU A 236 3.90 8.54 -25.84
N LEU A 237 3.47 8.17 -27.05
CA LEU A 237 3.68 6.82 -27.58
C LEU A 237 4.92 6.75 -28.46
N PHE A 238 5.77 5.74 -28.23
CA PHE A 238 6.99 5.49 -29.00
C PHE A 238 7.04 4.06 -29.56
N PRO A 239 7.24 3.87 -30.88
CA PRO A 239 7.09 4.87 -31.93
C PRO A 239 5.66 5.47 -31.93
N PRO A 240 5.40 6.58 -32.65
CA PRO A 240 4.03 7.11 -32.82
C PRO A 240 3.20 6.22 -33.75
N LEU A 241 1.88 6.28 -33.66
CA LEU A 241 0.99 5.66 -34.64
C LEU A 241 1.08 6.41 -35.98
N GLN A 242 1.00 5.67 -37.09
CA GLN A 242 0.89 6.28 -38.42
C GLN A 242 -0.45 7.01 -38.58
N GLU A 243 -1.52 6.41 -38.07
CA GLU A 243 -2.86 6.98 -38.02
C GLU A 243 -3.40 6.91 -36.58
N THR A 244 -3.83 8.06 -36.05
CA THR A 244 -4.46 8.15 -34.73
C THR A 244 -5.90 7.66 -34.78
N LEU A 245 -6.37 7.04 -33.71
CA LEU A 245 -7.77 6.62 -33.59
C LEU A 245 -8.68 7.84 -33.38
N ASN A 246 -9.91 7.80 -33.90
CA ASN A 246 -10.89 8.84 -33.58
C ASN A 246 -11.22 8.78 -32.07
N THR A 247 -11.14 9.93 -31.39
CA THR A 247 -11.47 10.10 -29.98
C THR A 247 -12.86 9.53 -29.63
N ASP A 248 -13.84 9.67 -30.53
CA ASP A 248 -15.19 9.14 -30.31
C ASP A 248 -15.19 7.60 -30.20
N ILE A 249 -14.33 6.91 -30.96
CA ILE A 249 -14.18 5.45 -30.89
C ILE A 249 -13.60 5.05 -29.53
N ILE A 250 -12.59 5.77 -29.05
CA ILE A 250 -11.95 5.51 -27.76
C ILE A 250 -12.96 5.71 -26.62
N VAL A 251 -13.66 6.84 -26.61
CA VAL A 251 -14.68 7.17 -25.59
C VAL A 251 -15.82 6.15 -25.63
N THR A 252 -16.27 5.75 -26.82
CA THR A 252 -17.31 4.73 -26.99
C THR A 252 -16.85 3.39 -26.45
N GLN A 253 -15.63 2.95 -26.78
CA GLN A 253 -15.06 1.71 -26.25
C GLN A 253 -14.98 1.73 -24.72
N GLN A 254 -14.45 2.81 -24.13
CA GLN A 254 -14.37 2.98 -22.68
C GLN A 254 -15.75 3.02 -22.01
N SER A 255 -16.75 3.60 -22.68
CA SER A 255 -18.13 3.62 -22.20
C SER A 255 -18.74 2.21 -22.20
N LEU A 256 -18.59 1.46 -23.29
CA LEU A 256 -19.07 0.09 -23.42
C LEU A 256 -18.40 -0.85 -22.40
N GLU A 257 -17.09 -0.69 -22.17
CA GLU A 257 -16.36 -1.42 -21.13
C GLU A 257 -16.91 -1.09 -19.74
N ARG A 258 -17.07 0.19 -19.39
CA ARG A 258 -17.64 0.61 -18.10
C ARG A 258 -19.06 0.07 -17.89
N GLN A 259 -19.92 0.15 -18.91
CA GLN A 259 -21.28 -0.39 -18.84
C GLN A 259 -21.29 -1.92 -18.65
N ARG A 260 -20.46 -2.64 -19.41
CA ARG A 260 -20.30 -4.10 -19.25
C ARG A 260 -19.80 -4.47 -17.85
N THR A 261 -18.93 -3.64 -17.29
CA THR A 261 -18.42 -3.80 -15.91
C THR A 261 -19.52 -3.63 -14.89
N ALA A 262 -20.21 -2.49 -14.95
CA ALA A 262 -21.28 -2.14 -14.02
C ALA A 262 -22.40 -3.19 -14.05
N GLU A 263 -22.73 -3.72 -15.23
CA GLU A 263 -23.74 -4.77 -15.35
C GLU A 263 -23.28 -6.09 -14.71
N LYS A 264 -22.03 -6.51 -14.93
CA LYS A 264 -21.47 -7.70 -14.25
C LYS A 264 -21.46 -7.54 -12.73
N GLU A 265 -21.04 -6.38 -12.23
CA GLU A 265 -21.06 -6.05 -10.80
C GLU A 265 -22.47 -6.07 -10.22
N ARG A 266 -23.43 -5.49 -10.94
CA ARG A 266 -24.84 -5.48 -10.55
C ARG A 266 -25.41 -6.90 -10.48
N LEU A 267 -25.16 -7.73 -11.50
CA LEU A 267 -25.58 -9.14 -11.53
C LEU A 267 -24.94 -9.94 -10.40
N PHE A 268 -23.64 -9.76 -10.16
CA PHE A 268 -22.95 -10.41 -9.05
C PHE A 268 -23.49 -9.96 -7.69
N LEU A 269 -23.83 -8.68 -7.51
CA LEU A 269 -24.43 -8.18 -6.27
C LEU A 269 -25.80 -8.81 -6.01
N VAL A 270 -26.63 -8.95 -7.05
CA VAL A 270 -27.94 -9.63 -6.94
C VAL A 270 -27.74 -11.09 -6.57
N TYR A 271 -26.81 -11.78 -7.24
CA TYR A 271 -26.44 -13.16 -6.93
C TYR A 271 -25.94 -13.31 -5.48
N ALA A 272 -25.01 -12.46 -5.04
CA ALA A 272 -24.44 -12.48 -3.70
C ALA A 272 -25.50 -12.26 -2.63
N LYS A 273 -26.47 -11.35 -2.86
CA LYS A 273 -27.61 -11.13 -1.96
C LYS A 273 -28.51 -12.36 -1.86
N GLN A 274 -28.76 -13.04 -2.98
CA GLN A 274 -29.54 -14.29 -2.96
C GLN A 274 -28.78 -15.39 -2.21
N TRP A 275 -27.51 -15.61 -2.55
CA TRP A 275 -26.66 -16.60 -1.91
C TRP A 275 -26.55 -16.38 -0.40
N TRP A 276 -26.47 -15.11 0.04
CA TRP A 276 -26.44 -14.74 1.45
C TRP A 276 -27.74 -15.07 2.17
N ARG A 277 -28.90 -14.79 1.55
CA ARG A 277 -30.21 -15.19 2.11
C ARG A 277 -30.31 -16.70 2.29
N GLU A 278 -29.94 -17.46 1.26
CA GLU A 278 -29.92 -18.92 1.33
C GLU A 278 -28.96 -19.43 2.42
N PHE A 279 -27.82 -18.77 2.63
CA PHE A 279 -26.90 -19.12 3.71
C PHE A 279 -27.53 -18.89 5.09
N LEU A 280 -28.24 -17.77 5.29
CA LEU A 280 -28.93 -17.46 6.54
C LEU A 280 -30.11 -18.39 6.84
N GLU A 281 -30.79 -18.89 5.81
CA GLU A 281 -31.91 -19.82 5.93
C GLU A 281 -31.49 -21.22 6.42
N ILE A 282 -30.21 -21.59 6.31
CA ILE A 282 -29.71 -22.89 6.77
C ILE A 282 -29.89 -23.04 8.28
N ARG A 283 -29.45 -22.05 9.08
CA ARG A 283 -29.52 -22.07 10.55
C ARG A 283 -29.53 -20.66 11.14
N PRO A 284 -30.29 -20.40 12.24
CA PRO A 284 -30.31 -19.09 12.90
C PRO A 284 -28.93 -18.59 13.38
N SER A 285 -28.04 -19.50 13.79
CA SER A 285 -26.67 -19.16 14.24
C SER A 285 -25.79 -18.56 13.13
N HIS A 286 -26.20 -18.65 11.86
CA HIS A 286 -25.45 -18.09 10.76
C HIS A 286 -25.43 -16.56 10.74
N GLN A 287 -26.39 -15.89 11.42
CA GLN A 287 -26.43 -14.43 11.51
C GLN A 287 -25.21 -13.84 12.25
N SER A 288 -24.58 -14.59 13.15
CA SER A 288 -23.39 -14.16 13.90
C SER A 288 -22.07 -14.63 13.28
N LYS A 289 -22.10 -15.43 12.21
CA LYS A 289 -20.89 -15.94 11.55
C LYS A 289 -20.24 -14.85 10.70
N LEU A 290 -18.92 -14.73 10.79
CA LEU A 290 -18.13 -13.76 10.03
C LEU A 290 -17.89 -14.26 8.59
N VAL A 291 -18.79 -13.92 7.68
CA VAL A 291 -18.66 -14.22 6.24
C VAL A 291 -18.41 -12.94 5.47
N LYS A 292 -17.25 -12.83 4.83
CA LYS A 292 -16.83 -11.64 4.08
C LYS A 292 -16.95 -11.89 2.58
N ILE A 293 -17.93 -11.26 1.94
CA ILE A 293 -18.12 -11.32 0.48
C ILE A 293 -17.45 -10.13 -0.21
N PHE A 294 -17.63 -8.93 0.37
CA PHE A 294 -17.10 -7.67 -0.16
C PHE A 294 -16.23 -6.98 0.88
N ALA A 295 -15.18 -6.30 0.41
CA ALA A 295 -14.33 -5.42 1.19
C ALA A 295 -14.11 -4.10 0.44
N GLN A 296 -13.95 -3.00 1.18
CA GLN A 296 -13.73 -1.68 0.61
C GLN A 296 -12.23 -1.45 0.38
N ASP A 297 -11.87 -1.03 -0.83
CA ASP A 297 -10.48 -0.69 -1.17
C ASP A 297 -10.05 0.68 -0.61
N GLU A 298 -8.78 1.06 -0.80
CA GLU A 298 -8.27 2.36 -0.35
C GLU A 298 -8.97 3.57 -0.99
N ASN A 299 -9.67 3.39 -2.10
CA ASN A 299 -10.42 4.42 -2.83
C ASN A 299 -11.91 4.44 -2.46
N GLY A 300 -12.31 3.66 -1.46
CA GLY A 300 -13.70 3.59 -1.02
C GLY A 300 -14.60 2.72 -1.91
N VAL A 301 -14.05 1.91 -2.81
CA VAL A 301 -14.80 1.05 -3.74
C VAL A 301 -15.00 -0.34 -3.13
N ASN A 302 -16.24 -0.83 -3.11
CA ASN A 302 -16.54 -2.19 -2.66
C ASN A 302 -16.14 -3.21 -3.72
N ARG A 303 -15.28 -4.16 -3.35
CA ARG A 303 -14.78 -5.23 -4.24
C ARG A 303 -15.02 -6.59 -3.62
N PRO A 304 -15.29 -7.64 -4.43
CA PRO A 304 -15.29 -9.01 -3.94
C PRO A 304 -13.95 -9.37 -3.30
N VAL A 305 -13.94 -10.05 -2.16
CA VAL A 305 -12.69 -10.40 -1.46
C VAL A 305 -11.76 -11.30 -2.29
N CYS A 306 -12.34 -12.14 -3.15
CA CYS A 306 -11.60 -12.99 -4.08
C CYS A 306 -10.73 -12.18 -5.06
N SER A 307 -11.03 -10.90 -5.30
CA SER A 307 -10.23 -10.03 -6.18
C SER A 307 -8.87 -9.64 -5.59
N TYR A 308 -8.68 -9.76 -4.28
CA TYR A 308 -7.42 -9.42 -3.59
C TYR A 308 -6.41 -10.57 -3.57
N VAL A 309 -6.82 -11.78 -3.96
CA VAL A 309 -5.94 -12.96 -4.03
C VAL A 309 -5.75 -13.33 -5.48
N ARG A 310 -4.51 -13.55 -5.90
CA ARG A 310 -4.17 -14.18 -7.19
C ARG A 310 -2.89 -14.99 -7.05
N VAL A 311 -2.60 -15.85 -8.01
CA VAL A 311 -1.34 -16.58 -8.03
C VAL A 311 -0.18 -15.58 -8.20
N LEU A 312 0.70 -15.47 -7.21
CA LEU A 312 1.86 -14.57 -7.23
C LEU A 312 3.16 -15.36 -7.14
N ARG A 313 3.94 -15.35 -8.22
CA ARG A 313 5.26 -15.99 -8.26
C ARG A 313 6.34 -14.95 -7.93
N ALA A 314 7.09 -15.20 -6.86
CA ALA A 314 8.17 -14.32 -6.41
C ALA A 314 9.48 -14.44 -7.22
N GLY A 315 9.49 -15.21 -8.32
CA GLY A 315 10.69 -15.48 -9.10
C GLY A 315 11.79 -16.14 -8.26
N ARG A 316 13.00 -15.58 -8.28
CA ARG A 316 14.14 -16.03 -7.47
C ARG A 316 14.29 -15.25 -6.16
N LEU A 317 13.32 -14.42 -5.80
CA LEU A 317 13.41 -13.56 -4.62
C LEU A 317 13.00 -14.28 -3.33
N LEU A 318 12.17 -15.32 -3.43
CA LEU A 318 11.75 -16.16 -2.31
C LEU A 318 11.86 -17.62 -2.74
N GLU A 319 12.60 -18.41 -1.98
CA GLU A 319 12.98 -19.78 -2.34
C GLU A 319 11.99 -20.83 -1.80
N SER A 320 11.22 -20.49 -0.77
CA SER A 320 10.28 -21.44 -0.16
C SER A 320 9.00 -20.79 0.39
N PRO A 321 7.92 -21.57 0.56
CA PRO A 321 6.70 -21.11 1.22
C PRO A 321 6.92 -20.55 2.64
N ARG A 322 7.86 -21.13 3.40
CA ARG A 322 8.18 -20.65 4.76
C ARG A 322 8.92 -19.31 4.73
N GLN A 323 9.85 -19.15 3.79
CA GLN A 323 10.51 -17.86 3.57
C GLN A 323 9.53 -16.79 3.09
N ALA A 324 8.52 -17.16 2.29
CA ALA A 324 7.45 -16.25 1.93
C ALA A 324 6.60 -15.82 3.14
N ALA A 325 6.26 -16.75 4.03
CA ALA A 325 5.61 -16.40 5.30
C ALA A 325 6.49 -15.48 6.16
N ARG A 326 7.80 -15.75 6.23
CA ARG A 326 8.76 -14.89 6.93
C ARG A 326 8.78 -13.49 6.32
N PHE A 327 8.94 -13.36 5.00
CA PHE A 327 8.88 -12.08 4.29
C PHE A 327 7.62 -11.28 4.63
N VAL A 328 6.44 -11.89 4.52
CA VAL A 328 5.18 -11.18 4.81
C VAL A 328 5.13 -10.71 6.26
N SER A 329 5.61 -11.51 7.21
CA SER A 329 5.67 -11.13 8.63
C SER A 329 6.63 -9.97 8.94
N LEU A 330 7.49 -9.59 7.99
CA LEU A 330 8.41 -8.48 8.15
C LEU A 330 7.84 -7.14 7.67
N LEU A 331 6.72 -7.16 6.96
CA LEU A 331 5.93 -5.95 6.69
C LEU A 331 5.26 -5.51 7.99
N ALA A 332 5.21 -4.21 8.25
CA ALA A 332 4.73 -3.73 9.54
C ALA A 332 3.19 -3.84 9.62
N HIS A 333 2.70 -4.26 10.78
CA HIS A 333 1.26 -4.30 11.04
C HIS A 333 0.76 -2.91 11.47
N GLU A 334 -0.19 -2.37 10.71
CA GLU A 334 -0.86 -1.12 11.02
C GLU A 334 -2.33 -1.21 10.62
N ARG A 335 -3.22 -0.97 11.57
CA ARG A 335 -4.66 -0.94 11.31
C ARG A 335 -5.06 0.36 10.63
N ALA A 336 -6.12 0.31 9.84
CA ALA A 336 -6.67 1.51 9.22
C ALA A 336 -7.02 2.57 10.30
N PRO A 337 -6.60 3.83 10.11
CA PRO A 337 -6.88 4.90 11.06
C PRO A 337 -8.38 5.18 11.11
N VAL A 338 -8.90 5.45 12.31
CA VAL A 338 -10.30 5.85 12.51
C VAL A 338 -10.33 7.34 12.81
N VAL A 339 -10.95 8.13 11.93
CA VAL A 339 -11.16 9.57 12.15
C VAL A 339 -12.47 9.79 12.90
N GLY A 340 -12.44 10.63 13.94
CA GLY A 340 -13.67 11.15 14.58
C GLY A 340 -14.42 10.19 15.51
N GLY A 341 -13.77 9.14 16.04
CA GLY A 341 -14.40 8.23 17.01
C GLY A 341 -15.51 7.34 16.45
N GLY A 342 -15.63 7.24 15.12
CA GLY A 342 -16.51 6.30 14.44
C GLY A 342 -16.15 4.83 14.72
N GLY A 343 -17.02 3.91 14.31
CA GLY A 343 -16.69 2.48 14.37
C GLY A 343 -15.43 2.15 13.55
N LYS A 344 -14.72 1.07 13.94
CA LYS A 344 -13.56 0.57 13.19
C LYS A 344 -13.90 0.46 11.71
N GLN A 345 -13.21 1.22 10.85
CA GLN A 345 -13.30 1.04 9.40
C GLN A 345 -12.24 0.03 8.97
N GLU A 346 -12.69 -1.05 8.35
CA GLU A 346 -11.85 -2.05 7.72
C GLU A 346 -11.59 -1.61 6.28
N GLN A 347 -10.32 -1.43 5.91
CA GLN A 347 -9.90 -1.04 4.56
C GLN A 347 -8.90 -2.06 4.05
N TRP A 348 -9.17 -2.63 2.87
CA TRP A 348 -8.28 -3.59 2.23
C TRP A 348 -7.48 -2.87 1.17
N CYS A 349 -6.16 -2.90 1.26
CA CYS A 349 -5.32 -2.21 0.29
C CYS A 349 -5.17 -3.08 -0.97
N THR A 350 -5.12 -2.45 -2.14
CA THR A 350 -4.54 -3.10 -3.31
C THR A 350 -3.12 -3.55 -3.01
N LEU A 351 -2.68 -4.65 -3.63
CA LEU A 351 -1.34 -5.17 -3.35
C LEU A 351 -0.24 -4.13 -3.64
N MET A 352 -0.38 -3.34 -4.71
CA MET A 352 0.58 -2.29 -5.02
C MET A 352 0.62 -1.21 -3.92
N ALA A 353 -0.54 -0.76 -3.43
CA ALA A 353 -0.59 0.21 -2.33
C ALA A 353 0.02 -0.37 -1.05
N PHE A 354 -0.27 -1.62 -0.71
CA PHE A 354 0.27 -2.30 0.46
C PHE A 354 1.80 -2.45 0.38
N LEU A 355 2.35 -2.94 -0.74
CA LEU A 355 3.79 -3.11 -0.93
C LEU A 355 4.54 -1.77 -0.91
N CYS A 356 4.02 -0.74 -1.59
CA CYS A 356 4.65 0.58 -1.62
C CYS A 356 4.59 1.29 -0.25
N ARG A 357 3.52 1.05 0.53
CA ARG A 357 3.42 1.56 1.90
C ARG A 357 4.32 0.77 2.85
N GLY A 358 4.54 -0.53 2.62
CA GLY A 358 5.36 -1.39 3.49
C GLY A 358 4.71 -1.76 4.83
N LYS A 359 3.43 -1.41 5.00
CA LYS A 359 2.64 -1.70 6.20
C LYS A 359 1.14 -1.74 5.90
N GLY A 360 0.38 -2.49 6.71
CA GLY A 360 -1.05 -2.74 6.50
C GLY A 360 -1.69 -3.63 7.56
N ASP A 361 -2.97 -3.95 7.38
CA ASP A 361 -3.73 -4.73 8.36
C ASP A 361 -3.53 -6.24 8.14
N CYS A 362 -4.12 -7.08 8.99
CA CYS A 362 -3.94 -8.53 8.92
C CYS A 362 -4.51 -9.14 7.63
N GLU A 363 -5.53 -8.51 7.04
CA GLU A 363 -6.16 -8.85 5.77
C GLU A 363 -5.19 -8.65 4.60
N ASP A 364 -4.47 -7.52 4.56
CA ASP A 364 -3.45 -7.22 3.54
C ASP A 364 -2.31 -8.26 3.58
N HIS A 365 -1.86 -8.61 4.79
CA HIS A 365 -0.84 -9.63 5.00
C HIS A 365 -1.32 -11.02 4.58
N ALA A 366 -2.55 -11.40 4.94
CA ALA A 366 -3.11 -12.71 4.63
C ALA A 366 -3.35 -12.88 3.12
N THR A 367 -3.84 -11.85 2.43
CA THR A 367 -4.07 -11.88 0.97
C THR A 367 -2.76 -11.99 0.19
N LEU A 368 -1.70 -11.26 0.59
CA LEU A 368 -0.36 -11.41 0.04
C LEU A 368 0.21 -12.81 0.29
N LEU A 369 0.16 -13.30 1.53
CA LEU A 369 0.67 -14.62 1.86
C LEU A 369 -0.06 -15.72 1.07
N CYS A 370 -1.40 -15.68 1.03
CA CYS A 370 -2.18 -16.63 0.24
C CYS A 370 -1.78 -16.61 -1.23
N SER A 371 -1.59 -15.41 -1.80
CA SER A 371 -1.16 -15.23 -3.19
C SER A 371 0.21 -15.86 -3.47
N LEU A 372 1.17 -15.69 -2.54
CA LEU A 372 2.50 -16.29 -2.63
C LEU A 372 2.45 -17.83 -2.49
N LEU A 373 1.70 -18.37 -1.53
CA LEU A 373 1.57 -19.82 -1.35
C LEU A 373 0.92 -20.49 -2.57
N LEU A 374 -0.10 -19.85 -3.17
CA LEU A 374 -0.65 -20.26 -4.46
C LEU A 374 0.43 -20.23 -5.57
N GLY A 375 1.31 -19.23 -5.56
CA GLY A 375 2.47 -19.14 -6.46
C GLY A 375 3.44 -20.31 -6.36
N PHE A 376 3.61 -20.88 -5.17
CA PHE A 376 4.36 -22.11 -4.93
C PHE A 376 3.56 -23.40 -5.22
N GLY A 377 2.31 -23.28 -5.69
CA GLY A 377 1.46 -24.41 -6.04
C GLY A 377 0.76 -25.08 -4.85
N LEU A 378 0.68 -24.42 -3.69
CA LEU A 378 -0.06 -24.93 -2.53
C LEU A 378 -1.56 -24.62 -2.68
N ASP A 379 -2.42 -25.53 -2.19
CA ASP A 379 -3.87 -25.31 -2.11
C ASP A 379 -4.20 -24.38 -0.94
N ALA A 380 -4.06 -23.06 -1.17
CA ALA A 380 -4.10 -22.03 -0.15
C ALA A 380 -5.38 -21.18 -0.19
N TYR A 381 -5.86 -20.81 1.00
CA TYR A 381 -7.08 -20.03 1.22
C TYR A 381 -6.88 -19.01 2.35
N VAL A 382 -7.45 -17.83 2.18
CA VAL A 382 -7.63 -16.86 3.26
C VAL A 382 -8.82 -17.30 4.12
N CYS A 383 -8.64 -17.35 5.43
CA CYS A 383 -9.68 -17.65 6.42
C CYS A 383 -10.11 -16.37 7.12
N VAL A 384 -11.43 -16.19 7.27
CA VAL A 384 -12.03 -15.07 8.01
C VAL A 384 -12.76 -15.61 9.22
N GLY A 385 -12.44 -15.07 10.39
CA GLY A 385 -12.95 -15.58 11.65
C GLY A 385 -12.53 -14.74 12.84
N THR A 386 -12.34 -15.38 13.99
CA THR A 386 -11.90 -14.68 15.21
C THR A 386 -10.68 -15.36 15.83
N LYS A 387 -9.87 -14.56 16.51
CA LYS A 387 -8.72 -15.01 17.29
C LYS A 387 -8.97 -14.75 18.78
N VAL A 388 -8.43 -15.63 19.62
CA VAL A 388 -8.56 -15.55 21.08
C VAL A 388 -8.09 -14.17 21.54
N ASN A 389 -8.95 -13.46 22.29
CA ASN A 389 -8.71 -12.14 22.88
C ASN A 389 -8.50 -10.96 21.90
N SER A 390 -8.56 -11.15 20.57
CA SER A 390 -8.29 -10.06 19.61
C SER A 390 -9.45 -9.70 18.66
N GLY A 391 -10.55 -10.45 18.70
CA GLY A 391 -11.74 -10.19 17.87
C GLY A 391 -11.60 -10.76 16.45
N PRO A 392 -12.24 -10.12 15.44
CA PRO A 392 -12.10 -10.51 14.03
C PRO A 392 -10.63 -10.55 13.61
N HIS A 393 -10.26 -11.60 12.87
CA HIS A 393 -8.89 -11.82 12.41
C HIS A 393 -8.91 -12.61 11.11
N THR A 394 -7.91 -12.37 10.28
CA THR A 394 -7.72 -13.05 9.00
C THR A 394 -6.37 -13.77 8.98
N TRP A 395 -6.35 -15.02 8.54
CA TRP A 395 -5.13 -15.84 8.43
C TRP A 395 -5.18 -16.71 7.17
N VAL A 396 -4.13 -17.51 6.91
CA VAL A 396 -4.07 -18.36 5.71
C VAL A 396 -4.10 -19.84 6.10
N LEU A 397 -4.83 -20.65 5.34
CA LEU A 397 -4.90 -22.10 5.45
C LEU A 397 -4.35 -22.73 4.18
N THR A 398 -3.60 -23.81 4.32
CA THR A 398 -3.23 -24.70 3.21
C THR A 398 -3.72 -26.11 3.44
N ARG A 399 -4.20 -26.76 2.37
CA ARG A 399 -4.59 -28.17 2.37
C ARG A 399 -3.49 -29.00 1.72
N GLY A 400 -2.99 -29.98 2.46
CA GLY A 400 -2.09 -31.01 1.94
C GLY A 400 -2.86 -32.00 1.06
N THR A 401 -2.15 -32.67 0.17
CA THR A 401 -2.71 -33.76 -0.66
C THR A 401 -3.15 -34.97 0.17
N ASP A 402 -2.57 -35.12 1.36
CA ASP A 402 -2.93 -36.09 2.39
C ASP A 402 -4.14 -35.66 3.25
N GLY A 403 -4.75 -34.52 2.93
CA GLY A 403 -5.84 -33.93 3.71
C GLY A 403 -5.39 -33.18 4.96
N SER A 404 -4.08 -33.07 5.21
CA SER A 404 -3.56 -32.30 6.34
C SER A 404 -3.89 -30.82 6.19
N ILE A 405 -4.26 -30.18 7.30
CA ILE A 405 -4.61 -28.77 7.34
C ILE A 405 -3.53 -28.01 8.10
N THR A 406 -2.94 -27.00 7.46
CA THR A 406 -1.97 -26.12 8.12
C THR A 406 -2.48 -24.68 8.11
N PHE A 407 -2.56 -24.06 9.28
CA PHE A 407 -2.78 -22.63 9.42
C PHE A 407 -1.46 -21.88 9.44
N TRP A 408 -1.44 -20.70 8.83
CA TRP A 408 -0.31 -19.79 8.71
C TRP A 408 -0.72 -18.43 9.27
N GLU A 409 -0.04 -17.97 10.32
CA GLU A 409 -0.22 -16.64 10.89
C GLU A 409 0.61 -15.63 10.09
N SER A 410 -0.06 -14.78 9.31
CA SER A 410 0.57 -13.85 8.36
C SER A 410 1.45 -12.81 9.05
N LEU A 411 1.10 -12.40 10.28
CA LEU A 411 1.85 -11.39 11.04
C LEU A 411 3.09 -11.92 11.75
N THR A 412 3.26 -13.24 11.87
CA THR A 412 4.35 -13.82 12.68
C THR A 412 5.09 -14.97 12.01
N ALA A 413 4.62 -15.41 10.83
CA ALA A 413 5.08 -16.58 10.09
C ALA A 413 4.92 -17.93 10.85
N HIS A 414 4.26 -17.95 12.01
CA HIS A 414 4.01 -19.21 12.72
C HIS A 414 3.04 -20.09 11.96
N ARG A 415 3.27 -21.40 12.09
CA ARG A 415 2.45 -22.44 11.48
C ARG A 415 1.84 -23.31 12.56
N TYR A 416 0.60 -23.70 12.34
CA TYR A 416 -0.13 -24.59 13.23
C TYR A 416 -0.72 -25.73 12.41
N LEU A 417 -0.37 -26.96 12.76
CA LEU A 417 -1.01 -28.14 12.17
C LEU A 417 -2.38 -28.32 12.84
N HIS A 418 -3.45 -28.16 12.07
CA HIS A 418 -4.81 -28.33 12.56
C HIS A 418 -5.21 -29.80 12.58
N ARG A 419 -5.77 -30.22 13.72
CA ARG A 419 -6.40 -31.53 13.90
C ARG A 419 -7.74 -31.30 14.57
N PRO A 420 -8.87 -31.60 13.90
CA PRO A 420 -10.17 -31.39 14.50
C PRO A 420 -10.38 -32.33 15.68
N ILE A 421 -11.01 -31.82 16.73
CA ILE A 421 -11.54 -32.61 17.84
C ILE A 421 -12.81 -33.30 17.34
N ASP A 422 -12.87 -34.61 17.53
CA ASP A 422 -14.05 -35.41 17.21
C ASP A 422 -14.87 -35.63 18.50
N PRO A 423 -15.97 -34.90 18.70
CA PRO A 423 -16.78 -35.03 19.92
C PRO A 423 -17.45 -36.41 20.04
N ASP A 424 -17.59 -37.14 18.93
CA ASP A 424 -18.24 -38.46 18.88
C ASP A 424 -17.22 -39.62 19.02
N ALA A 425 -15.92 -39.31 19.13
CA ALA A 425 -14.89 -40.33 19.27
C ALA A 425 -14.97 -41.05 20.64
N PRO A 426 -14.62 -42.35 20.69
CA PRO A 426 -14.63 -43.11 21.94
C PRO A 426 -13.79 -42.44 23.05
N PRO A 427 -14.21 -42.51 24.33
CA PRO A 427 -13.55 -41.77 25.44
C PRO A 427 -12.05 -42.07 25.62
N LEU A 428 -11.59 -43.23 25.14
CA LEU A 428 -10.19 -43.67 25.23
C LEU A 428 -9.30 -43.10 24.11
N VAL A 429 -9.88 -42.48 23.08
CA VAL A 429 -9.11 -41.87 21.98
C VAL A 429 -8.56 -40.53 22.43
N PRO A 430 -7.23 -40.32 22.45
CA PRO A 430 -6.64 -39.04 22.81
C PRO A 430 -7.08 -37.94 21.84
N GLN A 431 -7.77 -36.94 22.37
CA GLN A 431 -8.19 -35.78 21.59
C GLN A 431 -7.00 -34.85 21.31
N PRO A 432 -6.92 -34.25 20.11
CA PRO A 432 -5.89 -33.26 19.83
C PRO A 432 -6.09 -32.02 20.69
N LYS A 433 -4.99 -31.47 21.23
CA LYS A 433 -5.02 -30.18 21.92
C LYS A 433 -5.02 -29.04 20.89
N PRO A 434 -5.91 -28.04 20.98
CA PRO A 434 -5.87 -26.88 20.11
C PRO A 434 -4.52 -26.17 20.22
N SER A 435 -3.78 -26.08 19.11
CA SER A 435 -2.47 -25.43 19.08
C SER A 435 -2.50 -24.02 18.50
N SER A 436 -3.53 -23.69 17.70
CA SER A 436 -3.67 -22.39 17.04
C SER A 436 -4.44 -21.39 17.89
N PRO A 437 -4.19 -20.08 17.76
CA PRO A 437 -4.90 -19.05 18.50
C PRO A 437 -6.29 -18.71 17.92
N TYR A 438 -6.76 -19.41 16.89
CA TYR A 438 -8.02 -19.11 16.20
C TYR A 438 -9.20 -19.78 16.91
N ARG A 439 -10.29 -19.03 17.10
CA ARG A 439 -11.48 -19.46 17.83
C ARG A 439 -12.60 -19.87 16.89
N THR A 440 -12.98 -18.99 15.96
CA THR A 440 -14.06 -19.27 15.00
C THR A 440 -13.62 -19.05 13.57
N VAL A 441 -14.25 -19.74 12.60
CA VAL A 441 -14.07 -19.57 11.16
C VAL A 441 -15.44 -19.49 10.48
N GLY A 442 -15.71 -18.35 9.84
CA GLY A 442 -16.98 -18.10 9.16
C GLY A 442 -16.92 -18.39 7.67
N CYS A 443 -15.84 -18.00 6.99
CA CYS A 443 -15.62 -18.35 5.59
C CYS A 443 -14.15 -18.51 5.24
N VAL A 444 -13.90 -19.17 4.11
CA VAL A 444 -12.60 -19.27 3.46
C VAL A 444 -12.73 -18.88 1.99
N PHE A 445 -11.71 -18.26 1.43
CA PHE A 445 -11.72 -17.87 0.03
C PHE A 445 -10.32 -17.84 -0.58
N ASN A 446 -10.25 -17.95 -1.89
CA ASN A 446 -9.05 -17.69 -2.68
C ASN A 446 -9.46 -16.96 -3.98
N HIS A 447 -8.57 -16.95 -4.96
CA HIS A 447 -8.78 -16.31 -6.26
C HIS A 447 -9.88 -16.95 -7.15
N GLN A 448 -10.37 -18.15 -6.80
CA GLN A 448 -11.34 -18.92 -7.60
C GLN A 448 -12.62 -19.23 -6.83
N THR A 449 -12.55 -19.36 -5.51
CA THR A 449 -13.61 -19.93 -4.70
C THR A 449 -13.86 -19.09 -3.44
N LEU A 450 -15.11 -19.07 -3.00
CA LEU A 450 -15.55 -18.54 -1.72
C LEU A 450 -16.50 -19.55 -1.08
N LEU A 451 -16.18 -19.98 0.12
CA LEU A 451 -16.88 -21.03 0.86
C LEU A 451 -17.25 -20.51 2.25
N ALA A 452 -18.53 -20.54 2.61
CA ALA A 452 -18.97 -20.24 3.97
C ALA A 452 -19.19 -21.51 4.78
N ASN A 453 -18.82 -21.45 6.06
CA ASN A 453 -18.92 -22.56 6.99
C ASN A 453 -20.39 -22.79 7.40
N CYS A 454 -20.96 -23.89 6.93
CA CYS A 454 -22.33 -24.33 7.23
C CYS A 454 -22.40 -25.40 8.33
N GLN A 455 -21.28 -25.73 8.97
CA GLN A 455 -21.25 -26.68 10.10
C GLN A 455 -22.03 -26.14 11.31
N PRO A 456 -22.50 -27.02 12.23
CA PRO A 456 -23.30 -26.60 13.39
C PRO A 456 -22.57 -25.60 14.28
N SER A 457 -21.27 -25.81 14.47
CA SER A 457 -20.35 -24.92 15.15
C SER A 457 -19.43 -24.23 14.14
N ASP A 458 -19.09 -22.98 14.40
CA ASP A 458 -18.02 -22.25 13.71
C ASP A 458 -16.68 -22.34 14.45
N ALA A 459 -16.61 -23.06 15.57
CA ALA A 459 -15.39 -23.26 16.33
C ALA A 459 -14.30 -23.95 15.48
N VAL A 460 -13.11 -23.35 15.41
CA VAL A 460 -12.00 -23.85 14.60
C VAL A 460 -11.58 -25.24 15.04
N GLU A 461 -11.53 -25.50 16.34
CA GLU A 461 -11.13 -26.79 16.91
C GLU A 461 -12.05 -27.96 16.50
N LEU A 462 -13.33 -27.69 16.21
CA LEU A 462 -14.30 -28.69 15.75
C LEU A 462 -14.44 -28.72 14.22
N CYS A 463 -13.89 -27.71 13.54
CA CYS A 463 -14.15 -27.48 12.13
C CYS A 463 -13.45 -28.52 11.26
N VAL A 464 -14.23 -29.18 10.39
CA VAL A 464 -13.70 -30.09 9.38
C VAL A 464 -13.60 -29.35 8.04
N PHE A 465 -12.37 -29.16 7.56
CA PHE A 465 -12.05 -28.42 6.32
C PHE A 465 -12.13 -29.31 5.07
N ASP A 466 -13.26 -30.03 4.94
CA ASP A 466 -13.60 -30.80 3.75
C ASP A 466 -14.46 -29.95 2.81
N PHE A 467 -13.79 -29.24 1.89
CA PHE A 467 -14.45 -28.31 0.96
C PHE A 467 -15.24 -29.01 -0.16
N GLN A 468 -15.11 -30.33 -0.31
CA GLN A 468 -15.92 -31.08 -1.27
C GLN A 468 -17.32 -31.37 -0.72
N ASN A 469 -17.48 -31.33 0.62
CA ASN A 469 -18.75 -31.59 1.27
C ASN A 469 -19.61 -30.32 1.39
N GLN A 470 -20.61 -30.23 0.51
CA GLN A 470 -21.55 -29.11 0.45
C GLN A 470 -22.44 -28.96 1.70
N SER A 471 -22.60 -30.02 2.51
CA SER A 471 -23.33 -29.92 3.79
C SER A 471 -22.52 -29.20 4.87
N ARG A 472 -21.19 -29.11 4.69
CA ARG A 472 -20.26 -28.44 5.60
C ARG A 472 -19.85 -27.06 5.11
N TRP A 473 -19.70 -26.89 3.79
CA TRP A 473 -19.28 -25.65 3.17
C TRP A 473 -20.18 -25.27 2.01
N LYS A 474 -20.88 -24.14 2.12
CA LYS A 474 -21.65 -23.58 1.00
C LYS A 474 -20.71 -22.77 0.11
N ALA A 475 -20.53 -23.20 -1.12
CA ALA A 475 -19.73 -22.50 -2.12
C ALA A 475 -20.56 -21.44 -2.86
N MET A 476 -19.91 -20.35 -3.30
CA MET A 476 -20.41 -19.54 -4.42
C MET A 476 -20.08 -20.21 -5.76
N SER A 477 -20.85 -19.87 -6.80
CA SER A 477 -20.56 -20.29 -8.18
C SER A 477 -19.22 -19.70 -8.63
N GLU A 478 -18.36 -20.56 -9.15
CA GLU A 478 -17.08 -20.15 -9.71
C GLU A 478 -17.28 -19.25 -10.93
N GLU A 479 -18.30 -19.49 -11.75
CA GLU A 479 -18.64 -18.67 -12.92
C GLU A 479 -19.02 -17.26 -12.50
N ALA A 480 -19.84 -17.14 -11.44
CA ALA A 480 -20.21 -15.85 -10.86
C ALA A 480 -18.97 -15.10 -10.34
N LEU A 481 -18.08 -15.78 -9.61
CA LEU A 481 -16.82 -15.19 -9.13
C LEU A 481 -15.89 -14.80 -10.28
N LYS A 482 -15.66 -15.68 -11.25
CA LYS A 482 -14.83 -15.44 -12.44
C LYS A 482 -15.34 -14.24 -13.24
N SER A 483 -16.64 -13.99 -13.27
CA SER A 483 -17.22 -12.84 -13.99
C SER A 483 -16.73 -11.48 -13.49
N VAL A 484 -16.37 -11.36 -12.20
CA VAL A 484 -15.96 -10.12 -11.53
C VAL A 484 -14.51 -10.13 -11.01
N CYS A 485 -13.91 -11.30 -10.81
CA CYS A 485 -12.55 -11.43 -10.25
C CYS A 485 -11.46 -11.76 -11.29
N ALA A 486 -11.83 -12.21 -12.50
CA ALA A 486 -10.85 -12.65 -13.50
C ALA A 486 -9.92 -11.52 -13.97
N PRO A 487 -8.64 -11.80 -14.31
CA PRO A 487 -7.75 -10.84 -14.94
C PRO A 487 -8.37 -10.26 -16.23
N GLY A 488 -8.31 -8.94 -16.40
CA GLY A 488 -8.96 -8.25 -17.53
C GLY A 488 -10.48 -8.08 -17.39
N SER A 489 -11.10 -8.56 -16.31
CA SER A 489 -12.38 -7.99 -15.88
C SER A 489 -12.08 -6.62 -15.27
N THR A 490 -12.63 -5.58 -15.86
CA THR A 490 -12.49 -4.16 -15.48
C THR A 490 -13.00 -3.84 -14.06
N SER A 491 -13.72 -4.78 -13.42
CA SER A 491 -14.14 -4.74 -12.00
C SER A 491 -13.04 -5.21 -11.05
N SER A 492 -12.10 -6.02 -11.56
CA SER A 492 -11.01 -6.56 -10.77
C SER A 492 -9.92 -5.53 -10.55
N LEU A 493 -9.25 -5.63 -9.41
CA LEU A 493 -7.99 -4.94 -9.15
C LEU A 493 -7.02 -5.17 -10.32
N PRO A 494 -6.11 -4.21 -10.59
CA PRO A 494 -5.07 -4.44 -11.60
C PRO A 494 -4.35 -5.77 -11.32
N PRO A 495 -3.72 -6.37 -12.35
CA PRO A 495 -2.85 -7.53 -12.14
C PRO A 495 -1.91 -7.33 -10.95
N LEU A 496 -1.57 -8.41 -10.24
CA LEU A 496 -0.70 -8.28 -9.07
C LEU A 496 0.67 -7.72 -9.51
N PRO A 497 1.17 -6.67 -8.85
CA PRO A 497 2.51 -6.17 -9.10
C PRO A 497 3.56 -7.27 -8.83
N PRO A 498 4.62 -7.37 -9.65
CA PRO A 498 5.75 -8.21 -9.31
C PRO A 498 6.44 -7.68 -8.05
N LEU A 499 7.04 -8.59 -7.29
CA LEU A 499 7.92 -8.20 -6.20
C LEU A 499 9.22 -7.59 -6.76
N CYS A 500 9.67 -6.51 -6.14
CA CYS A 500 10.93 -5.86 -6.42
C CYS A 500 12.02 -6.42 -5.51
N ALA A 501 13.21 -6.65 -6.08
CA ALA A 501 14.40 -6.95 -5.30
C ALA A 501 14.72 -5.79 -4.34
N SER A 502 15.33 -6.09 -3.21
CA SER A 502 15.81 -5.04 -2.31
C SER A 502 16.91 -4.23 -2.99
N SER A 503 16.86 -2.91 -2.79
CA SER A 503 17.95 -2.00 -3.13
C SER A 503 18.96 -1.83 -1.99
N LEU A 504 18.83 -2.60 -0.90
CA LEU A 504 19.71 -2.52 0.27
C LEU A 504 20.82 -3.56 0.19
N ASP A 505 22.05 -3.14 0.49
CA ASP A 505 23.14 -4.08 0.78
C ASP A 505 23.08 -4.50 2.25
N SER A 506 22.92 -5.81 2.47
CA SER A 506 22.79 -6.39 3.81
C SER A 506 24.02 -6.12 4.68
N ALA A 507 25.23 -6.22 4.12
CA ALA A 507 26.47 -6.07 4.88
C ALA A 507 26.73 -4.60 5.23
N GLU A 508 26.56 -3.69 4.27
CA GLU A 508 26.75 -2.26 4.46
C GLU A 508 25.81 -1.71 5.54
N VAL A 509 24.51 -2.03 5.43
CA VAL A 509 23.49 -1.57 6.39
C VAL A 509 23.71 -2.20 7.77
N SER A 510 24.16 -3.46 7.85
CA SER A 510 24.51 -4.08 9.14
C SER A 510 25.66 -3.37 9.82
N ASN A 511 26.74 -3.10 9.10
CA ASN A 511 27.94 -2.43 9.62
C ASN A 511 27.62 -1.00 10.08
N HIS A 512 26.84 -0.26 9.30
CA HIS A 512 26.43 1.09 9.64
C HIS A 512 25.61 1.12 10.94
N LEU A 513 24.59 0.25 11.04
CA LEU A 513 23.74 0.17 12.23
C LEU A 513 24.49 -0.31 13.48
N GLU A 514 25.49 -1.19 13.31
CA GLU A 514 26.37 -1.62 14.39
C GLU A 514 27.23 -0.47 14.94
N LEU A 515 27.79 0.37 14.06
CA LEU A 515 28.56 1.55 14.46
C LEU A 515 27.69 2.56 15.21
N GLU A 516 26.47 2.83 14.73
CA GLU A 516 25.52 3.70 15.44
C GLU A 516 25.16 3.14 16.82
N MET A 517 24.94 1.83 16.94
CA MET A 517 24.66 1.19 18.22
C MET A 517 25.83 1.29 19.19
N ARG A 518 27.07 1.07 18.72
CA ARG A 518 28.27 1.23 19.55
C ARG A 518 28.41 2.67 20.04
N PHE A 519 28.12 3.65 19.18
CA PHE A 519 28.10 5.06 19.57
C PHE A 519 27.05 5.31 20.67
N LEU A 520 25.81 4.89 20.48
CA LEU A 520 24.71 5.08 21.44
C LEU A 520 25.00 4.42 22.80
N VAL A 521 25.54 3.20 22.81
CA VAL A 521 25.96 2.51 24.04
C VAL A 521 27.09 3.27 24.74
N SER A 522 28.08 3.75 23.98
CA SER A 522 29.23 4.46 24.55
C SER A 522 28.81 5.79 25.20
N GLU A 523 27.93 6.55 24.53
CA GLU A 523 27.39 7.81 25.09
C GLU A 523 26.53 7.54 26.33
N HIS A 524 25.62 6.56 26.28
CA HIS A 524 24.80 6.23 27.45
C HIS A 524 25.63 5.79 28.66
N ARG A 525 26.71 5.02 28.44
CA ARG A 525 27.63 4.63 29.51
C ARG A 525 28.44 5.80 30.05
N LYS A 526 28.86 6.72 29.17
CA LYS A 526 29.57 7.94 29.55
C LYS A 526 28.70 8.83 30.44
N ASP A 527 27.40 8.94 30.16
CA ASP A 527 26.44 9.67 31.01
C ASP A 527 26.30 9.06 32.42
N LEU A 528 26.69 7.79 32.59
CA LEU A 528 26.70 7.06 33.86
C LEU A 528 28.10 6.96 34.49
N ASP A 529 29.08 7.70 33.96
CA ASP A 529 30.49 7.64 34.36
C ASP A 529 31.12 6.24 34.26
N LEU A 530 30.66 5.43 33.28
CA LEU A 530 31.17 4.09 33.02
C LEU A 530 32.14 4.07 31.84
N ALA A 531 33.32 3.46 32.03
CA ALA A 531 34.26 3.22 30.94
C ALA A 531 33.71 2.20 29.93
N THR A 532 33.85 2.46 28.63
CA THR A 532 33.40 1.54 27.58
C THR A 532 34.60 0.92 26.88
N VAL A 533 34.70 -0.41 26.95
CA VAL A 533 35.75 -1.18 26.27
C VAL A 533 35.10 -2.25 25.41
N TRP A 534 35.31 -2.14 24.10
CA TRP A 534 34.74 -3.07 23.13
C TRP A 534 35.58 -4.33 22.94
N ASP A 535 34.93 -5.45 22.67
CA ASP A 535 35.52 -6.73 22.29
C ASP A 535 34.98 -7.14 20.92
N ASP A 536 35.80 -6.88 19.89
CA ASP A 536 35.44 -7.14 18.50
C ASP A 536 35.46 -8.65 18.18
N HIS A 537 36.28 -9.45 18.89
CA HIS A 537 36.26 -10.90 18.74
C HIS A 537 34.95 -11.47 19.28
N LEU A 538 34.54 -11.08 20.49
CA LEU A 538 33.24 -11.48 21.03
C LEU A 538 32.10 -11.02 20.13
N SER A 539 32.13 -9.78 19.63
CA SER A 539 31.13 -9.26 18.68
C SER A 539 31.06 -10.15 17.43
N TYR A 540 32.19 -10.55 16.86
CA TYR A 540 32.24 -11.47 15.73
C TYR A 540 31.57 -12.82 16.05
N LEU A 541 31.81 -13.41 17.22
CA LEU A 541 31.22 -14.69 17.63
C LEU A 541 29.68 -14.64 17.68
N LEU A 542 29.08 -13.50 18.08
CA LEU A 542 27.62 -13.31 18.09
C LEU A 542 26.98 -13.44 16.70
N SER A 543 27.76 -13.28 15.62
CA SER A 543 27.26 -13.40 14.23
C SER A 543 26.61 -14.73 13.95
N SER A 544 27.13 -15.81 14.55
CA SER A 544 26.64 -17.18 14.40
C SER A 544 25.23 -17.33 14.99
N ALA A 545 25.03 -16.87 16.22
CA ALA A 545 23.73 -16.86 16.89
C ALA A 545 22.68 -16.07 16.11
N LEU A 546 23.01 -14.85 15.65
CA LEU A 546 22.08 -14.05 14.85
C LEU A 546 21.71 -14.72 13.52
N SER A 547 22.65 -15.44 12.90
CA SER A 547 22.38 -16.26 11.72
C SER A 547 21.41 -17.40 12.00
N ALA A 548 21.64 -18.11 13.12
CA ALA A 548 20.81 -19.22 13.56
C ALA A 548 19.37 -18.77 13.83
N TYR A 549 19.17 -17.63 14.50
CA TYR A 549 17.84 -17.11 14.80
C TYR A 549 17.04 -16.78 13.54
N GLU A 550 17.64 -16.13 12.52
CA GLU A 550 16.92 -15.88 11.27
C GLU A 550 16.65 -17.17 10.49
N MET A 551 17.61 -18.10 10.46
CA MET A 551 17.43 -19.38 9.80
C MET A 551 16.29 -20.19 10.44
N GLU A 552 16.17 -20.16 11.76
CA GLU A 552 15.07 -20.79 12.49
C GLU A 552 13.72 -20.15 12.12
N ARG A 553 13.66 -18.82 11.95
CA ARG A 553 12.44 -18.14 11.49
C ARG A 553 12.05 -18.52 10.06
N CYS A 554 13.03 -18.78 9.19
CA CYS A 554 12.80 -19.19 7.80
C CYS A 554 12.43 -20.66 7.64
N THR A 555 13.00 -21.55 8.47
CA THR A 555 12.90 -23.01 8.29
C THR A 555 11.97 -23.67 9.31
N GLY A 556 11.81 -23.06 10.49
CA GLY A 556 11.21 -23.66 11.67
C GLY A 556 12.11 -24.69 12.36
N VAL A 557 13.39 -24.76 12.00
CA VAL A 557 14.39 -25.69 12.55
C VAL A 557 15.49 -24.87 13.24
N SER A 558 15.77 -25.18 14.50
CA SER A 558 16.87 -24.56 15.23
C SER A 558 18.18 -25.30 14.92
N CYS A 559 19.20 -24.59 14.49
CA CYS A 559 20.51 -25.13 14.14
C CYS A 559 21.63 -24.12 14.43
N GLY A 560 22.81 -24.58 14.86
CA GLY A 560 23.99 -23.71 15.09
C GLY A 560 24.20 -23.21 16.52
N ASN A 561 23.34 -23.60 17.46
CA ASN A 561 23.43 -23.17 18.86
C ASN A 561 24.61 -23.82 19.60
N GLU A 562 24.99 -25.05 19.27
CA GLU A 562 26.07 -25.79 19.94
C GLU A 562 27.44 -25.16 19.65
N GLU A 563 27.71 -24.88 18.37
CA GLU A 563 28.96 -24.25 17.93
C GLU A 563 29.12 -22.85 18.51
N PHE A 564 28.02 -22.09 18.60
CA PHE A 564 28.01 -20.79 19.25
C PHE A 564 28.34 -20.89 20.74
N GLN A 565 27.69 -21.80 21.47
CA GLN A 565 27.96 -22.00 22.90
C GLN A 565 29.42 -22.37 23.15
N ASP A 566 29.98 -23.26 22.35
CA ASP A 566 31.37 -23.68 22.48
C ASP A 566 32.36 -22.57 22.14
N ALA A 567 32.07 -21.75 21.14
CA ALA A 567 32.89 -20.59 20.81
C ALA A 567 32.89 -19.55 21.94
N VAL A 568 31.73 -19.26 22.53
CA VAL A 568 31.61 -18.34 23.67
C VAL A 568 32.32 -18.89 24.90
N ARG A 569 32.15 -20.18 25.23
CA ARG A 569 32.84 -20.84 26.36
C ARG A 569 34.37 -20.72 26.23
N ARG A 570 34.91 -20.79 25.01
CA ARG A 570 36.35 -20.62 24.76
C ARG A 570 36.81 -19.15 24.82
N ALA A 571 35.94 -18.20 24.49
CA ALA A 571 36.26 -16.77 24.46
C ALA A 571 36.10 -16.05 25.82
N VAL A 572 35.41 -16.70 26.77
CA VAL A 572 35.17 -16.20 28.13
C VAL A 572 36.20 -16.86 29.06
N PRO A 573 37.13 -16.10 29.65
CA PRO A 573 38.15 -16.67 30.53
C PRO A 573 37.55 -17.26 31.81
N ASP A 574 38.28 -18.16 32.46
CA ASP A 574 37.88 -18.71 33.76
C ASP A 574 37.60 -17.59 34.78
N GLY A 575 36.54 -17.77 35.57
CA GLY A 575 36.08 -16.77 36.55
C GLY A 575 35.38 -15.54 35.94
N HIS A 576 35.17 -15.47 34.63
CA HIS A 576 34.34 -14.45 33.99
C HIS A 576 32.93 -14.97 33.70
N THR A 577 31.97 -14.05 33.73
CA THR A 577 30.57 -14.28 33.38
C THR A 577 30.30 -13.69 32.01
N PHE A 578 29.53 -14.41 31.18
CA PHE A 578 28.99 -13.90 29.92
C PHE A 578 27.48 -13.69 30.05
N LYS A 579 27.00 -12.52 29.58
CA LYS A 579 25.58 -12.24 29.40
C LYS A 579 25.35 -11.80 27.96
N GLY A 580 24.28 -12.27 27.33
CA GLY A 580 23.93 -11.94 25.95
C GLY A 580 22.43 -11.78 25.75
N PHE A 581 22.01 -10.68 25.13
CA PHE A 581 20.62 -10.31 24.89
C PHE A 581 20.35 -10.15 23.39
N PRO A 582 19.76 -11.16 22.72
CA PRO A 582 19.33 -11.04 21.34
C PRO A 582 17.96 -10.38 21.24
N ILE A 583 17.79 -9.52 20.24
CA ILE A 583 16.54 -8.83 19.94
C ILE A 583 16.37 -8.64 18.43
N HIS A 584 15.11 -8.59 17.97
CA HIS A 584 14.74 -8.47 16.56
C HIS A 584 13.82 -7.27 16.33
N PHE A 585 14.08 -6.52 15.25
CA PHE A 585 13.29 -5.37 14.81
C PHE A 585 12.91 -5.48 13.33
N LEU A 586 11.80 -4.82 12.97
CA LEU A 586 11.32 -4.66 11.58
C LEU A 586 11.81 -3.36 10.92
N HIS A 587 12.62 -2.58 11.63
CA HIS A 587 13.08 -1.26 11.18
C HIS A 587 14.57 -1.08 11.44
N ARG A 588 15.17 -0.12 10.73
CA ARG A 588 16.60 0.19 10.80
C ARG A 588 16.95 1.43 11.64
N ASN A 589 15.97 2.05 12.30
CA ASN A 589 16.21 3.22 13.14
C ASN A 589 16.96 2.84 14.43
N ALA A 590 18.23 3.23 14.52
CA ALA A 590 19.11 2.88 15.63
C ALA A 590 18.64 3.44 16.98
N ARG A 591 18.28 4.72 17.02
CA ARG A 591 17.86 5.39 18.27
C ARG A 591 16.59 4.76 18.84
N ARG A 592 15.60 4.50 17.98
CA ARG A 592 14.35 3.83 18.36
C ARG A 592 14.60 2.40 18.84
N ALA A 593 15.50 1.67 18.17
CA ALA A 593 15.88 0.32 18.59
C ALA A 593 16.59 0.36 19.95
N PHE A 594 17.59 1.21 20.13
CA PHE A 594 18.34 1.33 21.40
C PHE A 594 17.44 1.72 22.58
N ALA A 595 16.55 2.71 22.40
CA ALA A 595 15.57 3.08 23.42
C ALA A 595 14.63 1.91 23.78
N THR A 596 14.27 1.08 22.80
CA THR A 596 13.47 -0.13 23.06
C THR A 596 14.27 -1.18 23.83
N CYS A 597 15.54 -1.38 23.48
CA CYS A 597 16.44 -2.30 24.18
C CYS A 597 16.58 -1.93 25.66
N LEU A 598 16.81 -0.65 25.98
CA LEU A 598 16.97 -0.18 27.36
C LEU A 598 15.72 -0.36 28.25
N ARG A 599 14.52 -0.55 27.67
CA ARG A 599 13.33 -0.90 28.47
C ARG A 599 13.35 -2.33 29.00
N SER A 600 14.21 -3.20 28.45
CA SER A 600 14.43 -4.54 28.97
C SER A 600 15.44 -4.49 30.11
N PRO A 601 15.07 -4.91 31.34
CA PRO A 601 16.00 -4.87 32.48
C PRO A 601 17.25 -5.71 32.21
N PHE A 602 17.11 -6.80 31.46
CA PHE A 602 18.23 -7.66 31.09
C PHE A 602 19.21 -6.99 30.12
N CYS A 603 18.71 -6.17 29.18
CA CYS A 603 19.59 -5.40 28.31
C CYS A 603 20.25 -4.25 29.06
N GLU A 604 19.49 -3.56 29.93
CA GLU A 604 19.99 -2.51 30.79
C GLU A 604 21.12 -3.04 31.69
N GLU A 605 20.97 -4.22 32.30
CA GLU A 605 22.04 -4.87 33.07
C GLU A 605 23.32 -5.11 32.27
N ILE A 606 23.20 -5.49 30.99
CA ILE A 606 24.36 -5.71 30.11
C ILE A 606 25.02 -4.37 29.78
N VAL A 607 24.23 -3.39 29.34
CA VAL A 607 24.72 -2.07 28.91
C VAL A 607 25.31 -1.29 30.09
N CYS A 608 24.70 -1.38 31.27
CA CYS A 608 25.12 -0.70 32.50
C CYS A 608 26.03 -1.58 33.37
N CYS A 609 26.53 -2.71 32.84
CA CYS A 609 27.34 -3.66 33.57
C CYS A 609 28.57 -2.99 34.22
N ARG A 610 28.77 -3.29 35.50
CA ARG A 610 29.88 -2.87 36.35
C ARG A 610 30.63 -4.10 36.85
N GLY A 611 31.95 -3.99 36.96
CA GLY A 611 32.81 -5.06 37.45
C GLY A 611 34.25 -4.88 36.98
N ASP A 612 35.09 -5.84 37.30
CA ASP A 612 36.45 -5.87 36.81
C ASP A 612 36.49 -6.42 35.39
N HIS A 613 37.35 -5.87 34.54
CA HIS A 613 37.57 -6.34 33.17
C HIS A 613 36.29 -6.42 32.32
N VAL A 614 35.35 -5.49 32.51
CA VAL A 614 34.12 -5.41 31.68
C VAL A 614 34.49 -5.16 30.23
N ARG A 615 34.04 -6.06 29.36
CA ARG A 615 34.16 -5.97 27.90
C ARG A 615 32.77 -6.08 27.28
N LEU A 616 32.43 -5.13 26.43
CA LEU A 616 31.14 -5.07 25.74
C LEU A 616 31.28 -5.56 24.31
N ALA A 617 30.23 -6.18 23.82
CA ALA A 617 30.11 -6.59 22.43
C ALA A 617 28.71 -6.25 21.94
N VAL A 618 28.64 -5.76 20.71
CA VAL A 618 27.39 -5.54 19.98
C VAL A 618 27.59 -6.09 18.60
N ARG A 619 26.64 -6.89 18.13
CA ARG A 619 26.59 -7.36 16.76
C ARG A 619 25.24 -7.07 16.16
N VAL A 620 25.23 -6.57 14.93
CA VAL A 620 24.00 -6.32 14.17
C VAL A 620 24.05 -7.10 12.87
N ARG A 621 22.94 -7.75 12.50
CA ARG A 621 22.74 -8.39 11.20
C ARG A 621 21.39 -8.04 10.62
N VAL A 622 21.42 -7.45 9.43
CA VAL A 622 20.24 -7.06 8.66
C VAL A 622 20.06 -8.04 7.51
N PHE A 623 19.00 -8.84 7.56
CA PHE A 623 18.63 -9.73 6.46
C PHE A 623 17.61 -9.03 5.58
N VAL A 624 17.93 -8.91 4.29
CA VAL A 624 17.12 -8.17 3.32
C VAL A 624 16.16 -9.11 2.59
N TYR A 625 14.95 -8.63 2.39
CA TYR A 625 13.86 -9.32 1.71
C TYR A 625 13.31 -8.42 0.60
N PRO A 626 12.41 -8.92 -0.27
CA PRO A 626 11.77 -8.10 -1.31
C PRO A 626 11.13 -6.84 -0.74
N GLU A 627 10.92 -5.84 -1.60
CA GLU A 627 10.32 -4.53 -1.21
C GLU A 627 11.10 -3.77 -0.12
N ASN A 628 12.38 -4.06 0.06
CA ASN A 628 13.21 -3.50 1.15
C ASN A 628 12.71 -3.85 2.56
N ALA A 629 11.85 -4.86 2.70
CA ALA A 629 11.56 -5.46 4.00
C ALA A 629 12.86 -6.03 4.59
N CYS A 630 13.01 -5.98 5.91
CA CYS A 630 14.22 -6.49 6.55
C CYS A 630 13.95 -7.09 7.93
N ALA A 631 14.73 -8.10 8.28
CA ALA A 631 14.84 -8.61 9.65
C ALA A 631 16.13 -8.05 10.25
N VAL A 632 16.01 -7.18 11.25
CA VAL A 632 17.16 -6.57 11.92
C VAL A 632 17.39 -7.28 13.24
N TRP A 633 18.39 -8.13 13.29
CA TRP A 633 18.83 -8.81 14.51
C TRP A 633 19.96 -8.04 15.17
N MET A 634 19.84 -7.83 16.47
CA MET A 634 20.88 -7.21 17.30
C MET A 634 21.15 -8.10 18.50
N MET A 635 22.41 -8.19 18.92
CA MET A 635 22.76 -8.85 20.17
C MET A 635 23.72 -7.97 20.96
N PHE A 636 23.30 -7.60 22.16
CA PHE A 636 24.14 -6.94 23.15
C PHE A 636 24.73 -7.99 24.06
N ALA A 637 26.02 -7.93 24.32
CA ALA A 637 26.67 -8.84 25.25
C ALA A 637 27.73 -8.14 26.08
N CYS A 638 27.98 -8.70 27.26
CA CYS A 638 29.15 -8.36 28.05
C CYS A 638 29.83 -9.61 28.56
N LYS A 639 31.15 -9.52 28.73
CA LYS A 639 31.90 -10.42 29.60
C LYS A 639 32.60 -9.60 30.68
N TYR A 640 32.56 -10.08 31.91
CA TYR A 640 33.13 -9.36 33.05
C TYR A 640 33.54 -10.36 34.13
N ARG A 641 34.49 -9.98 34.98
CA ARG A 641 34.82 -10.74 36.18
C ARG A 641 33.91 -10.27 37.31
N SER A 642 33.14 -11.18 37.90
CA SER A 642 32.28 -10.86 39.04
C SER A 642 33.16 -10.49 40.23
N VAL A 643 32.94 -9.31 40.80
CA VAL A 643 33.49 -8.95 42.11
C VAL A 643 32.47 -9.50 43.11
N LEU A 644 32.82 -10.58 43.81
CA LEU A 644 32.05 -11.08 44.96
C LEU A 644 32.22 -10.12 46.14
#